data_AF-A0A1Z5TFP0-F1
#
_entry.id   AF-A0A1Z5TFP0-F1
#
_cell.length_a   1.000
_cell.length_b   1.000
_cell.length_c   1.000
_cell.angle_alpha   90.00
_cell.angle_beta   90.00
_cell.angle_gamma   90.00
#
_symmetry.space_group_name_H-M   'P 1'
#
loop_
_entity.id
_entity.type
_entity.pdbx_description
1 polymer ?
#
loop_
_entity_poly.entity_id
_entity_poly.type
_entity_poly.pdbx_seq_one_letter_code
_entity_poly.pdbx_strand_id
1 'polypeptide(L)'
;MVQEDVLATQVLPVDTKRLGTLQAVPVSGDVLDDFTVKINEATENGKSVQSAAEQLRTSDVPVAFPTETVYGLGADATRSSAVRGIYKAKKRPVDNPLIVHFASLGQLRALLNGQKHSDKGSADDLSGKTDPIPNIYKPLIEKYWPGPLTILLNNPANSPLAPEVTAGLSTFGARMPRHPLALALIKLADVPVAAPSANASTKPSPTAAEHVAYDLDGRIETILDGGPCDVGVESTVVDGLSQPPLILRPGGISIEQLRTCPGWENVQVGYKNAAETDSQPRAPGMKYRHYSPKATVVLFEASKPPPTIAELREYLGPTMRLGVVRTKHWSLKPNHDQQTIQRLHASSASDEPLERQPQGPPGFKGLFQSLEKIQPLGQKLQIHECNHGGLDYKAYDIFIGPDPASVARGVFAALRELDRQDVDTILVEGIDDSRGDTAAAVMNRLRKAAEIKIANPQQASNGAGGSRPYTVLVTGFGPFQQKYPVNPSFEIARTLPEFVPRSTRAGEKIRIICLGTPIRVCYEEAWALIPPLLESYYGTIDLVLHIGMASGRTFYTAERFAHRDNYGQHTDIDGHVPKVEDVLSQYPDCPVMMESSLSYDDLLQRWQNTVSQAAEDSPLHGADCRPSEDAGHYLCDYTYFNSLAWFGRKHKQLEDGKATDRPVMFLHVPAESDERVLETGRAVALALIQSMVDVLSEGS
;
A
#
# COMPACT_ATOMS: atom_id res chain seq x y z
N MET A 1 0.20 -30.76 -18.37
CA MET A 1 -0.65 -30.36 -17.23
C MET A 1 -0.29 -31.28 -16.07
N VAL A 2 0.48 -30.78 -15.11
CA VAL A 2 0.69 -31.50 -13.84
C VAL A 2 -0.53 -31.18 -13.00
N GLN A 3 -1.27 -32.22 -12.59
CA GLN A 3 -2.40 -32.11 -11.70
C GLN A 3 -1.86 -31.62 -10.35
N GLU A 4 -2.18 -30.39 -9.93
CA GLU A 4 -1.81 -29.93 -8.59
C GLU A 4 -2.64 -30.74 -7.58
N ASP A 5 -1.97 -31.52 -6.73
CA ASP A 5 -2.63 -32.21 -5.62
C ASP A 5 -3.26 -31.17 -4.70
N VAL A 6 -4.60 -31.16 -4.64
CA VAL A 6 -5.37 -30.31 -3.74
C VAL A 6 -5.30 -30.92 -2.34
N LEU A 7 -4.69 -30.20 -1.40
CA LEU A 7 -4.58 -30.65 -0.01
C LEU A 7 -5.91 -30.48 0.72
N ALA A 8 -6.23 -31.38 1.66
CA ALA A 8 -7.39 -31.20 2.53
C ALA A 8 -7.01 -30.29 3.70
N THR A 9 -7.44 -29.03 3.67
CA THR A 9 -7.16 -28.06 4.75
C THR A 9 -8.07 -28.30 5.95
N GLN A 10 -7.49 -28.36 7.14
CA GLN A 10 -8.19 -28.50 8.41
C GLN A 10 -7.97 -27.26 9.29
N VAL A 11 -9.07 -26.71 9.80
CA VAL A 11 -9.03 -25.68 10.85
C VAL A 11 -9.17 -26.40 12.19
N LEU A 12 -8.16 -26.27 13.05
CA LEU A 12 -8.08 -26.92 14.36
C LEU A 12 -8.27 -25.86 15.45
N PRO A 13 -9.47 -25.77 16.07
CA PRO A 13 -9.71 -24.86 17.18
C PRO A 13 -8.85 -25.21 18.39
N VAL A 14 -8.16 -24.20 18.95
CA VAL A 14 -7.30 -24.34 20.12
C VAL A 14 -7.65 -23.29 21.17
N ASP A 15 -8.26 -23.73 22.26
CA ASP A 15 -8.47 -22.89 23.44
C ASP A 15 -7.14 -22.71 24.20
N THR A 16 -6.54 -21.52 24.06
CA THR A 16 -5.26 -21.18 24.69
C THR A 16 -5.29 -21.23 26.21
N LYS A 17 -6.46 -21.08 26.85
CA LYS A 17 -6.62 -21.19 28.31
C LYS A 17 -6.59 -22.65 28.78
N ARG A 18 -6.77 -23.60 27.86
CA ARG A 18 -6.80 -25.04 28.12
C ARG A 18 -5.63 -25.79 27.47
N LEU A 19 -4.62 -25.07 26.99
CA LEU A 19 -3.45 -25.64 26.32
C LEU A 19 -2.56 -26.44 27.30
N GLY A 20 -2.38 -25.92 28.51
CA GLY A 20 -1.47 -26.45 29.53
C GLY A 20 -0.77 -25.35 30.31
N THR A 21 0.44 -25.62 30.81
CA THR A 21 1.22 -24.69 31.64
C THR A 21 2.52 -24.28 30.96
N LEU A 22 2.81 -22.97 30.98
CA LEU A 22 4.12 -22.40 30.62
C LEU A 22 4.89 -22.12 31.91
N GLN A 23 6.11 -22.65 32.03
CA GLN A 23 6.98 -22.45 33.19
C GLN A 23 8.35 -21.94 32.71
N ALA A 24 8.71 -20.72 33.11
CA ALA A 24 10.02 -20.16 32.83
C ALA A 24 11.12 -21.03 33.45
N VAL A 25 12.24 -21.21 32.75
CA VAL A 25 13.42 -21.90 33.28
C VAL A 25 14.49 -20.83 33.49
N PRO A 26 14.67 -20.32 34.72
CA PRO A 26 15.66 -19.30 34.97
C PRO A 26 17.06 -19.93 34.88
N VAL A 27 17.72 -19.79 33.72
CA VAL A 27 19.15 -20.12 33.57
C VAL A 27 20.01 -18.93 34.03
N SER A 28 19.48 -17.71 33.90
CA SER A 28 20.20 -16.46 34.17
C SER A 28 19.37 -15.38 34.89
N GLY A 29 18.15 -15.72 35.33
CA GLY A 29 17.18 -14.75 35.88
C GLY A 29 16.41 -13.95 34.83
N ASP A 30 16.78 -14.06 33.54
CA ASP A 30 16.01 -13.52 32.43
C ASP A 30 14.96 -14.55 31.97
N VAL A 31 13.70 -14.14 32.01
CA VAL A 31 12.53 -14.97 31.71
C VAL A 31 12.36 -15.18 30.20
N LEU A 32 13.01 -14.36 29.36
CA LEU A 32 13.03 -14.51 27.90
C LEU A 32 14.12 -15.48 27.42
N ASP A 33 15.04 -15.88 28.31
CA ASP A 33 16.18 -16.72 27.99
C ASP A 33 15.73 -18.13 27.59
N ASP A 34 14.92 -18.78 28.42
CA ASP A 34 14.28 -20.06 28.13
C ASP A 34 13.02 -20.30 28.98
N PHE A 35 12.11 -21.14 28.47
CA PHE A 35 10.96 -21.65 29.21
C PHE A 35 10.59 -23.06 28.76
N THR A 36 9.83 -23.74 29.60
CA THR A 36 9.22 -25.05 29.32
C THR A 36 7.74 -24.92 29.06
N VAL A 37 7.25 -25.71 28.11
CA VAL A 37 5.83 -25.87 27.81
C VAL A 37 5.44 -27.26 28.23
N LYS A 38 4.40 -27.39 29.05
CA LYS A 38 3.73 -28.67 29.30
C LYS A 38 2.32 -28.56 28.75
N ILE A 39 2.07 -29.20 27.61
CA ILE A 39 0.73 -29.32 27.04
C ILE A 39 0.02 -30.57 27.56
N ASN A 40 -1.30 -30.53 27.63
CA ASN A 40 -2.09 -31.72 27.97
C ASN A 40 -2.40 -32.52 26.68
N GLU A 41 -1.53 -33.46 26.35
CA GLU A 41 -1.62 -34.30 25.14
C GLU A 41 -2.86 -35.22 25.11
N ALA A 42 -3.54 -35.43 26.25
CA ALA A 42 -4.80 -36.17 26.27
C ALA A 42 -5.97 -35.36 25.68
N THR A 43 -5.86 -34.02 25.67
CA THR A 43 -6.90 -33.12 25.16
C THR A 43 -6.74 -32.86 23.65
N GLU A 44 -7.84 -32.53 22.99
CA GLU A 44 -7.85 -32.16 21.56
C GLU A 44 -6.95 -30.95 21.27
N ASN A 45 -6.95 -29.93 22.15
CA ASN A 45 -6.05 -28.78 22.07
C ASN A 45 -4.57 -29.22 22.04
N GLY A 46 -4.18 -30.07 22.99
CA GLY A 46 -2.80 -30.57 23.07
C GLY A 46 -2.39 -31.37 21.85
N LYS A 47 -3.25 -32.30 21.39
CA LYS A 47 -3.01 -33.10 20.18
C LYS A 47 -2.84 -32.24 18.94
N SER A 48 -3.69 -31.23 18.78
CA SER A 48 -3.64 -30.33 17.61
C SER A 48 -2.32 -29.58 17.53
N VAL A 49 -1.84 -29.03 18.65
CA VAL A 49 -0.57 -28.29 18.68
C VAL A 49 0.64 -29.20 18.54
N GLN A 50 0.59 -30.40 19.13
CA GLN A 50 1.66 -31.39 19.00
C GLN A 50 1.79 -31.88 17.55
N SER A 51 0.66 -32.18 16.90
CA SER A 51 0.60 -32.56 15.49
C SER A 51 1.15 -31.44 14.60
N ALA A 52 0.75 -30.19 14.83
CA ALA A 52 1.27 -29.03 14.10
C ALA A 52 2.78 -28.82 14.32
N ALA A 53 3.28 -29.01 15.55
CA ALA A 53 4.71 -28.92 15.85
C ALA A 53 5.51 -30.03 15.13
N GLU A 54 4.96 -31.24 15.06
CA GLU A 54 5.55 -32.35 14.31
C GLU A 54 5.52 -32.11 12.79
N GLN A 55 4.43 -31.56 12.28
CA GLN A 55 4.32 -31.15 10.89
C GLN A 55 5.39 -30.11 10.52
N LEU A 56 5.61 -29.09 11.35
CA LEU A 56 6.68 -28.11 11.13
C LEU A 56 8.05 -28.77 10.99
N ARG A 57 8.33 -29.81 11.79
CA ARG A 57 9.61 -30.54 11.75
C ARG A 57 9.76 -31.48 10.56
N THR A 58 8.69 -32.12 10.13
CA THR A 58 8.75 -33.30 9.25
C THR A 58 8.20 -33.06 7.85
N SER A 59 7.24 -32.14 7.69
CA SER A 59 6.61 -31.83 6.42
C SER A 59 7.29 -30.67 5.69
N ASP A 60 7.07 -30.59 4.38
CA ASP A 60 7.39 -29.41 3.56
C ASP A 60 6.17 -28.47 3.44
N VAL A 61 4.99 -28.90 3.92
CA VAL A 61 3.75 -28.11 3.91
C VAL A 61 3.72 -27.21 5.14
N PRO A 62 3.56 -25.88 4.96
CA PRO A 62 3.55 -24.95 6.08
C PRO A 62 2.27 -25.03 6.92
N VAL A 63 2.38 -24.63 8.18
CA VAL A 63 1.29 -24.57 9.16
C VAL A 63 0.90 -23.12 9.42
N ALA A 64 -0.39 -22.80 9.35
CA ALA A 64 -0.86 -21.48 9.74
C ALA A 64 -1.17 -21.40 11.25
N PHE A 65 -0.79 -20.30 11.89
CA PHE A 65 -0.98 -20.10 13.33
C PHE A 65 -1.17 -18.62 13.70
N PRO A 66 -1.92 -18.30 14.78
CA PRO A 66 -2.14 -16.92 15.21
C PRO A 66 -0.90 -16.33 15.88
N THR A 67 -0.74 -15.02 15.71
CA THR A 67 0.11 -14.17 16.56
C THR A 67 -0.72 -13.02 17.14
N GLU A 68 -0.13 -12.17 17.98
CA GLU A 68 -0.78 -10.93 18.41
C GLU A 68 -0.97 -9.93 17.25
N THR A 69 -0.19 -10.07 16.16
CA THR A 69 -0.25 -9.17 15.00
C THR A 69 -1.24 -9.61 13.94
N VAL A 70 -0.88 -10.66 13.20
CA VAL A 70 -1.62 -11.29 12.11
C VAL A 70 -1.31 -12.79 12.15
N TYR A 71 -2.12 -13.63 11.52
CA TYR A 71 -1.82 -15.04 11.34
C TYR A 71 -0.55 -15.21 10.49
N GLY A 72 0.35 -16.07 10.94
CA GLY A 72 1.60 -16.43 10.26
C GLY A 72 1.47 -17.77 9.54
N LEU A 73 2.17 -17.93 8.41
CA LEU A 73 2.30 -19.20 7.68
C LEU A 73 3.70 -19.76 7.90
N GLY A 74 3.83 -20.65 8.87
CA GLY A 74 5.11 -21.15 9.37
C GLY A 74 5.64 -22.38 8.65
N ALA A 75 6.95 -22.42 8.46
CA ALA A 75 7.72 -23.63 8.16
C ALA A 75 9.05 -23.60 8.91
N ASP A 76 9.69 -24.75 9.08
CA ASP A 76 11.05 -24.84 9.62
C ASP A 76 12.01 -24.00 8.75
N ALA A 77 12.58 -22.95 9.35
CA ALA A 77 13.45 -22.00 8.67
C ALA A 77 14.79 -22.61 8.25
N THR A 78 15.13 -23.82 8.73
CA THR A 78 16.37 -24.53 8.40
C THR A 78 16.23 -25.50 7.23
N ARG A 79 14.99 -25.73 6.76
CA ARG A 79 14.70 -26.68 5.67
C ARG A 79 14.26 -25.94 4.40
N SER A 80 15.13 -25.91 3.39
CA SER A 80 14.84 -25.23 2.11
C SER A 80 13.54 -25.71 1.45
N SER A 81 13.24 -27.00 1.49
CA SER A 81 11.99 -27.55 0.92
C SER A 81 10.75 -27.01 1.65
N ALA A 82 10.79 -26.93 2.98
CA ALA A 82 9.70 -26.39 3.79
C ALA A 82 9.52 -24.88 3.58
N VAL A 83 10.62 -24.11 3.50
CA VAL A 83 10.57 -22.67 3.20
C VAL A 83 10.03 -22.42 1.79
N ARG A 84 10.40 -23.24 0.79
CA ARG A 84 9.79 -23.18 -0.55
C ARG A 84 8.29 -23.50 -0.53
N GLY A 85 7.84 -24.35 0.39
CA GLY A 85 6.42 -24.61 0.66
C GLY A 85 5.63 -23.33 0.97
N ILE A 86 6.21 -22.41 1.74
CA ILE A 86 5.61 -21.08 2.01
C ILE A 86 5.44 -20.27 0.72
N TYR A 87 6.50 -20.17 -0.08
CA TYR A 87 6.46 -19.41 -1.35
C TYR A 87 5.44 -20.01 -2.33
N LYS A 88 5.39 -21.34 -2.42
CA LYS A 88 4.44 -22.09 -3.24
C LYS A 88 2.99 -21.81 -2.80
N ALA A 89 2.66 -22.05 -1.53
CA ALA A 89 1.29 -21.88 -1.03
C ALA A 89 0.78 -20.44 -1.22
N LYS A 90 1.63 -19.44 -0.99
CA LYS A 90 1.29 -18.02 -1.12
C LYS A 90 1.33 -17.49 -2.54
N LYS A 91 1.95 -18.20 -3.50
CA LYS A 91 2.38 -17.65 -4.79
C LYS A 91 3.20 -16.36 -4.60
N ARG A 92 4.16 -16.40 -3.68
CA ARG A 92 4.98 -15.24 -3.26
C ARG A 92 6.25 -15.17 -4.12
N PRO A 93 6.70 -13.97 -4.55
CA PRO A 93 8.02 -13.79 -5.16
C PRO A 93 9.17 -14.22 -4.23
N VAL A 94 10.13 -14.98 -4.76
CA VAL A 94 11.24 -15.59 -3.99
C VAL A 94 12.28 -14.58 -3.52
N ASP A 95 12.27 -13.36 -4.05
CA ASP A 95 13.17 -12.27 -3.71
C ASP A 95 12.73 -11.50 -2.45
N ASN A 96 11.57 -11.84 -1.88
CA ASN A 96 10.98 -11.13 -0.73
C ASN A 96 11.20 -11.90 0.58
N PRO A 97 12.15 -11.47 1.44
CA PRO A 97 12.61 -12.23 2.59
C PRO A 97 11.50 -12.52 3.61
N LEU A 98 11.77 -13.47 4.51
CA LEU A 98 10.84 -13.93 5.55
C LEU A 98 11.34 -13.52 6.96
N ILE A 99 10.40 -13.37 7.89
CA ILE A 99 10.72 -13.14 9.31
C ILE A 99 10.78 -14.49 10.01
N VAL A 100 11.87 -14.72 10.75
CA VAL A 100 12.10 -15.91 11.56
C VAL A 100 11.58 -15.67 12.98
N HIS A 101 10.71 -16.56 13.43
CA HIS A 101 10.08 -16.51 14.74
C HIS A 101 10.79 -17.48 15.69
N PHE A 102 11.03 -17.02 16.91
CA PHE A 102 11.72 -17.73 17.96
C PHE A 102 10.83 -17.85 19.19
N ALA A 103 10.98 -18.95 19.92
CA ALA A 103 10.35 -19.12 21.23
C ALA A 103 11.19 -18.56 22.37
N SER A 104 12.51 -18.41 22.22
CA SER A 104 13.37 -17.92 23.31
C SER A 104 14.64 -17.23 22.79
N LEU A 105 15.29 -16.43 23.65
CA LEU A 105 16.59 -15.84 23.33
C LEU A 105 17.67 -16.92 23.22
N GLY A 106 17.58 -18.02 23.98
CA GLY A 106 18.45 -19.18 23.82
C GLY A 106 18.42 -19.75 22.40
N GLN A 107 17.23 -19.87 21.81
CA GLN A 107 17.08 -20.34 20.42
C GLN A 107 17.70 -19.36 19.41
N LEU A 108 17.51 -18.05 19.62
CA LEU A 108 18.12 -17.02 18.77
C LEU A 108 19.65 -17.02 18.89
N ARG A 109 20.19 -17.08 20.11
CA ARG A 109 21.64 -17.13 20.36
C ARG A 109 22.29 -18.38 19.77
N ALA A 110 21.63 -19.53 19.88
CA ALA A 110 22.10 -20.76 19.24
C ALA A 110 22.25 -20.57 17.72
N LEU A 111 21.23 -20.00 17.05
CA LEU A 111 21.30 -19.69 15.63
C LEU A 111 22.41 -18.69 15.28
N LEU A 112 22.56 -17.61 16.06
CA LEU A 112 23.60 -16.61 15.82
C LEU A 112 25.02 -17.16 16.02
N ASN A 113 25.20 -18.16 16.87
CA ASN A 113 26.45 -18.89 17.06
C ASN A 113 26.65 -20.03 16.03
N GLY A 114 25.68 -20.27 15.14
CA GLY A 114 25.69 -21.36 14.17
C GLY A 114 25.55 -22.76 14.79
N GLN A 115 24.84 -22.86 15.91
CA GLN A 115 24.55 -24.11 16.64
C GLN A 115 23.05 -24.44 16.57
N LYS A 116 22.68 -25.72 16.75
CA LYS A 116 21.26 -26.08 17.01
C LYS A 116 20.92 -25.87 18.48
N HIS A 117 19.69 -25.47 18.77
CA HIS A 117 19.23 -25.25 20.14
C HIS A 117 19.27 -26.52 21.02
N SER A 118 19.06 -27.69 20.41
CA SER A 118 19.15 -29.00 21.06
C SER A 118 20.57 -29.40 21.49
N ASP A 119 21.60 -28.78 20.90
CA ASP A 119 23.01 -29.14 21.09
C ASP A 119 23.59 -28.42 22.32
N LYS A 120 22.87 -28.45 23.45
CA LYS A 120 23.34 -27.87 24.72
C LYS A 120 24.64 -28.57 25.15
N GLY A 121 25.78 -27.96 24.81
CA GLY A 121 26.99 -28.06 25.63
C GLY A 121 26.68 -27.51 27.03
N SER A 122 27.33 -28.05 28.05
CA SER A 122 27.16 -27.62 29.44
C SER A 122 27.23 -26.10 29.56
N ALA A 123 26.29 -25.52 30.33
CA ALA A 123 26.19 -24.08 30.60
C ALA A 123 27.49 -23.46 31.18
N ASP A 124 28.43 -24.29 31.62
CA ASP A 124 29.76 -23.88 32.10
C ASP A 124 30.75 -23.44 31.00
N ASP A 125 30.49 -23.67 29.70
CA ASP A 125 31.42 -23.30 28.61
C ASP A 125 31.14 -21.91 27.98
N LEU A 126 30.18 -21.15 28.55
CA LEU A 126 29.78 -19.81 28.09
C LEU A 126 30.33 -18.67 28.96
N SER A 127 31.09 -18.96 30.01
CA SER A 127 31.58 -17.99 31.00
C SER A 127 32.67 -17.02 30.49
N GLY A 128 32.72 -16.76 29.18
CA GLY A 128 33.66 -15.82 28.56
C GLY A 128 33.28 -15.31 27.17
N LYS A 129 32.12 -15.69 26.59
CA LYS A 129 31.68 -15.22 25.27
C LYS A 129 30.71 -14.06 25.40
N THR A 130 30.99 -12.96 24.70
CA THR A 130 30.08 -11.83 24.53
C THR A 130 28.76 -12.26 23.88
N ASP A 131 27.63 -11.81 24.42
CA ASP A 131 26.29 -12.09 23.85
C ASP A 131 26.26 -11.73 22.34
N PRO A 132 25.91 -12.67 21.43
CA PRO A 132 25.95 -12.42 19.99
C PRO A 132 24.86 -11.44 19.53
N ILE A 133 23.86 -11.14 20.37
CA ILE A 133 22.84 -10.13 20.07
C ILE A 133 23.46 -8.73 20.24
N PRO A 134 23.47 -7.88 19.21
CA PRO A 134 24.02 -6.53 19.29
C PRO A 134 23.40 -5.71 20.44
N ASN A 135 24.26 -5.02 21.21
CA ASN A 135 23.83 -4.25 22.39
C ASN A 135 22.73 -3.22 22.10
N ILE A 136 22.70 -2.66 20.89
CA ILE A 136 21.67 -1.72 20.44
C ILE A 136 20.24 -2.29 20.56
N TYR A 137 20.06 -3.61 20.44
CA TYR A 137 18.75 -4.25 20.51
C TYR A 137 18.31 -4.61 21.92
N LYS A 138 19.22 -4.67 22.90
CA LYS A 138 18.90 -5.13 24.26
C LYS A 138 17.76 -4.34 24.92
N PRO A 139 17.74 -2.99 24.87
CA PRO A 139 16.63 -2.23 25.48
C PRO A 139 15.30 -2.44 24.77
N LEU A 140 15.31 -2.72 23.45
CA LEU A 140 14.09 -3.01 22.70
C LEU A 140 13.57 -4.42 23.01
N ILE A 141 14.45 -5.41 23.11
CA ILE A 141 14.10 -6.79 23.45
C ILE A 141 13.47 -6.82 24.85
N GLU A 142 14.13 -6.22 25.83
CA GLU A 142 13.62 -6.18 27.21
C GLU A 142 12.23 -5.55 27.31
N LYS A 143 11.98 -4.49 26.53
CA LYS A 143 10.73 -3.74 26.59
C LYS A 143 9.60 -4.33 25.75
N TYR A 144 9.92 -4.90 24.59
CA TYR A 144 8.93 -5.23 23.56
C TYR A 144 8.90 -6.71 23.16
N TRP A 145 9.81 -7.56 23.66
CA TRP A 145 9.71 -9.01 23.47
C TRP A 145 9.19 -9.75 24.72
N PRO A 146 8.28 -10.72 24.55
CA PRO A 146 7.60 -11.09 23.30
C PRO A 146 6.64 -9.98 22.85
N GLY A 147 6.55 -9.73 21.54
CA GLY A 147 5.70 -8.66 21.03
C GLY A 147 5.88 -8.28 19.57
N PRO A 148 5.21 -7.19 19.16
CA PRO A 148 5.10 -6.78 17.76
C PRO A 148 6.35 -6.05 17.25
N LEU A 149 7.53 -6.49 17.68
CA LEU A 149 8.84 -6.01 17.25
C LEU A 149 9.57 -7.08 16.44
N THR A 150 10.10 -6.68 15.28
CA THR A 150 11.07 -7.45 14.51
C THR A 150 12.38 -6.68 14.44
N ILE A 151 13.48 -7.33 14.79
CA ILE A 151 14.83 -6.76 14.71
C ILE A 151 15.60 -7.35 13.53
N LEU A 152 16.40 -6.55 12.84
CA LEU A 152 17.25 -7.00 11.74
C LEU A 152 18.63 -7.44 12.26
N LEU A 153 19.04 -8.67 11.97
CA LEU A 153 20.31 -9.23 12.42
C LEU A 153 21.14 -9.70 11.23
N ASN A 154 22.47 -9.67 11.38
CA ASN A 154 23.36 -10.32 10.42
C ASN A 154 23.10 -11.82 10.41
N ASN A 155 23.04 -12.40 9.22
CA ASN A 155 22.98 -13.84 9.03
C ASN A 155 24.40 -14.43 9.12
N PRO A 156 24.72 -15.29 10.10
CA PRO A 156 26.06 -15.86 10.23
C PRO A 156 26.46 -16.66 8.98
N ALA A 157 27.76 -16.71 8.67
CA ALA A 157 28.26 -17.45 7.51
C ALA A 157 27.96 -18.97 7.60
N ASN A 158 27.89 -19.51 8.82
CA ASN A 158 27.53 -20.90 9.14
C ASN A 158 26.07 -21.03 9.59
N SER A 159 25.20 -20.10 9.20
CA SER A 159 23.80 -20.10 9.60
C SER A 159 23.09 -21.38 9.15
N PRO A 160 22.29 -22.02 10.03
CA PRO A 160 21.45 -23.15 9.63
C PRO A 160 20.22 -22.72 8.82
N LEU A 161 19.99 -21.43 8.59
CA LEU A 161 18.85 -20.94 7.83
C LEU A 161 18.95 -21.34 6.35
N ALA A 162 17.81 -21.78 5.80
CA ALA A 162 17.67 -21.99 4.37
C ALA A 162 17.89 -20.66 3.61
N PRO A 163 18.59 -20.67 2.46
CA PRO A 163 18.87 -19.46 1.68
C PRO A 163 17.60 -18.67 1.29
N GLU A 164 16.49 -19.38 1.08
CA GLU A 164 15.20 -18.78 0.72
C GLU A 164 14.59 -17.91 1.84
N VAL A 165 15.07 -18.03 3.08
CA VAL A 165 14.62 -17.18 4.21
C VAL A 165 15.11 -15.74 4.02
N THR A 166 16.38 -15.55 3.68
CA THR A 166 16.97 -14.22 3.50
C THR A 166 16.86 -13.72 2.08
N ALA A 167 16.42 -14.57 1.15
CA ALA A 167 16.37 -14.28 -0.28
C ALA A 167 17.73 -13.85 -0.87
N GLY A 168 18.86 -14.26 -0.26
CA GLY A 168 20.21 -13.85 -0.68
C GLY A 168 20.77 -12.62 0.04
N LEU A 169 20.02 -12.03 0.98
CA LEU A 169 20.53 -10.97 1.84
C LEU A 169 21.49 -11.51 2.91
N SER A 170 22.43 -10.67 3.32
CA SER A 170 23.33 -10.91 4.46
C SER A 170 22.67 -10.72 5.82
N THR A 171 21.38 -10.36 5.85
CA THR A 171 20.62 -10.08 7.06
C THR A 171 19.29 -10.83 7.06
N PHE A 172 18.72 -11.05 8.24
CA PHE A 172 17.39 -11.64 8.42
C PHE A 172 16.61 -10.91 9.53
N GLY A 173 15.28 -10.97 9.45
CA GLY A 173 14.41 -10.44 10.49
C GLY A 173 14.13 -11.48 11.57
N ALA A 174 14.38 -11.16 12.84
CA ALA A 174 14.08 -12.00 13.99
C ALA A 174 12.90 -11.43 14.80
N ARG A 175 12.06 -12.31 15.34
CA ARG A 175 10.91 -11.93 16.19
C ARG A 175 10.60 -12.99 17.25
N MET A 176 10.18 -12.55 18.44
CA MET A 176 9.53 -13.40 19.44
C MET A 176 8.05 -12.98 19.59
N PRO A 177 7.08 -13.76 19.06
CA PRO A 177 5.67 -13.35 19.03
C PRO A 177 5.03 -13.39 20.43
N ARG A 178 4.12 -12.46 20.72
CA ARG A 178 3.37 -12.41 22.00
C ARG A 178 2.06 -13.16 21.92
N HIS A 179 2.11 -14.42 21.53
CA HIS A 179 0.93 -15.26 21.46
C HIS A 179 1.21 -16.63 22.09
N PRO A 180 0.44 -17.07 23.11
CA PRO A 180 0.71 -18.31 23.84
C PRO A 180 0.78 -19.53 22.92
N LEU A 181 -0.14 -19.61 21.95
CA LEU A 181 -0.16 -20.69 20.97
C LEU A 181 1.05 -20.67 20.04
N ALA A 182 1.50 -19.48 19.60
CA ALA A 182 2.67 -19.36 18.73
C ALA A 182 3.94 -19.77 19.49
N LEU A 183 4.12 -19.27 20.71
CA LEU A 183 5.24 -19.61 21.57
C LEU A 183 5.28 -21.11 21.88
N ALA A 184 4.13 -21.70 22.24
CA ALA A 184 4.03 -23.14 22.49
C ALA A 184 4.34 -23.96 21.23
N LEU A 185 3.79 -23.58 20.07
CA LEU A 185 4.06 -24.24 18.79
C LEU A 185 5.55 -24.21 18.45
N ILE A 186 6.18 -23.04 18.45
CA ILE A 186 7.61 -22.88 18.11
C ILE A 186 8.48 -23.65 19.12
N LYS A 187 8.14 -23.59 20.41
CA LYS A 187 8.89 -24.29 21.46
C LYS A 187 8.77 -25.81 21.34
N LEU A 188 7.58 -26.32 21.06
CA LEU A 188 7.35 -27.76 20.85
C LEU A 188 7.98 -28.25 19.55
N ALA A 189 8.01 -27.40 18.51
CA ALA A 189 8.68 -27.69 17.24
C ALA A 189 10.20 -27.77 17.42
N ASP A 190 10.75 -26.98 18.34
CA ASP A 190 12.19 -26.83 18.65
C ASP A 190 13.05 -26.46 17.43
N VAL A 191 12.45 -25.71 16.50
CA VAL A 191 13.10 -25.18 15.30
C VAL A 191 12.76 -23.69 15.13
N PRO A 192 13.65 -22.87 14.56
CA PRO A 192 13.30 -21.51 14.18
C PRO A 192 12.23 -21.56 13.08
N VAL A 193 11.17 -20.76 13.19
CA VAL A 193 10.03 -20.84 12.26
C VAL A 193 9.99 -19.62 11.34
N ALA A 194 10.23 -19.81 10.05
CA ALA A 194 10.05 -18.77 9.05
C ALA A 194 8.54 -18.58 8.82
N ALA A 195 8.00 -17.39 9.05
CA ALA A 195 6.57 -17.15 8.91
C ALA A 195 6.25 -15.73 8.39
N PRO A 196 5.90 -15.55 7.10
CA PRO A 196 5.19 -14.37 6.64
C PRO A 196 3.71 -14.43 7.07
N SER A 197 2.94 -13.39 6.76
CA SER A 197 1.48 -13.39 6.95
C SER A 197 0.80 -14.54 6.17
N ALA A 198 -0.28 -15.13 6.68
CA ALA A 198 -0.91 -16.33 6.11
C ALA A 198 -1.98 -16.08 5.03
N ASN A 199 -1.75 -15.10 4.16
CA ASN A 199 -2.64 -14.77 3.02
C ASN A 199 -2.06 -15.20 1.68
N ALA A 200 -2.89 -15.26 0.63
CA ALA A 200 -2.35 -15.28 -0.74
C ALA A 200 -1.59 -13.96 -1.01
N SER A 201 -0.54 -13.99 -1.84
CA SER A 201 0.19 -12.75 -2.20
C SER A 201 -0.78 -11.66 -2.69
N THR A 202 -0.44 -10.40 -2.44
CA THR A 202 -1.24 -9.16 -2.68
C THR A 202 -2.51 -8.95 -1.85
N LYS A 203 -3.14 -10.00 -1.32
CA LYS A 203 -4.34 -9.87 -0.46
C LYS A 203 -4.04 -9.23 0.92
N PRO A 204 -5.06 -8.68 1.62
CA PRO A 204 -4.91 -8.20 3.00
C PRO A 204 -4.36 -9.25 3.97
N SER A 205 -3.65 -8.86 5.02
CA SER A 205 -3.16 -9.82 6.01
C SER A 205 -4.32 -10.46 6.80
N PRO A 206 -4.23 -11.76 7.16
CA PRO A 206 -5.30 -12.44 7.89
C PRO A 206 -5.18 -12.19 9.39
N THR A 207 -6.28 -11.81 10.02
CA THR A 207 -6.36 -11.58 11.48
C THR A 207 -7.22 -12.62 12.21
N ALA A 208 -7.70 -13.65 11.49
CA ALA A 208 -8.55 -14.72 12.00
C ALA A 208 -8.34 -15.98 11.15
N ALA A 209 -8.67 -17.16 11.67
CA ALA A 209 -8.44 -18.44 10.99
C ALA A 209 -9.25 -18.56 9.70
N GLU A 210 -10.46 -18.02 9.67
CA GLU A 210 -11.36 -18.00 8.51
C GLU A 210 -10.75 -17.21 7.35
N HIS A 211 -10.01 -16.14 7.65
CA HIS A 211 -9.28 -15.37 6.64
C HIS A 211 -8.16 -16.19 5.99
N VAL A 212 -7.51 -17.06 6.76
CA VAL A 212 -6.48 -17.98 6.26
C VAL A 212 -7.12 -19.06 5.39
N ALA A 213 -8.18 -19.70 5.88
CA ALA A 213 -8.92 -20.71 5.14
C ALA A 213 -9.39 -20.17 3.79
N TYR A 214 -10.00 -18.97 3.77
CA TYR A 214 -10.44 -18.34 2.52
C TYR A 214 -9.33 -18.15 1.47
N ASP A 215 -8.08 -17.94 1.91
CA ASP A 215 -6.97 -17.67 1.01
C ASP A 215 -6.15 -18.91 0.61
N LEU A 216 -6.02 -19.86 1.53
CA LEU A 216 -5.05 -20.95 1.45
C LEU A 216 -5.70 -22.34 1.52
N ASP A 217 -7.03 -22.44 1.56
CA ASP A 217 -7.74 -23.71 1.41
C ASP A 217 -7.28 -24.44 0.13
N GLY A 218 -7.04 -25.74 0.25
CA GLY A 218 -6.45 -26.55 -0.82
C GLY A 218 -4.93 -26.45 -0.96
N ARG A 219 -4.26 -25.50 -0.28
CA ARG A 219 -2.82 -25.23 -0.44
C ARG A 219 -1.97 -25.53 0.79
N ILE A 220 -2.61 -25.66 1.95
CA ILE A 220 -1.99 -26.02 3.22
C ILE A 220 -2.86 -27.07 3.92
N GLU A 221 -2.28 -27.86 4.83
CA GLU A 221 -3.03 -28.90 5.55
C GLU A 221 -3.62 -28.39 6.86
N THR A 222 -2.90 -27.52 7.58
CA THR A 222 -3.24 -27.21 8.98
C THR A 222 -3.32 -25.70 9.23
N ILE A 223 -4.45 -25.28 9.82
CA ILE A 223 -4.67 -23.95 10.39
C ILE A 223 -4.98 -24.14 11.87
N LEU A 224 -4.10 -23.69 12.76
CA LEU A 224 -4.43 -23.60 14.18
C LEU A 224 -5.28 -22.36 14.42
N ASP A 225 -6.50 -22.52 14.91
CA ASP A 225 -7.39 -21.42 15.24
C ASP A 225 -7.31 -21.10 16.75
N GLY A 226 -6.60 -20.02 17.08
CA GLY A 226 -6.52 -19.49 18.44
C GLY A 226 -7.37 -18.24 18.65
N GLY A 227 -8.33 -17.98 17.76
CA GLY A 227 -9.15 -16.76 17.76
C GLY A 227 -8.52 -15.58 17.01
N PRO A 228 -9.16 -14.40 17.07
CA PRO A 228 -8.72 -13.20 16.37
C PRO A 228 -7.44 -12.58 16.96
N CYS A 229 -6.66 -11.89 16.12
CA CYS A 229 -5.43 -11.20 16.54
C CYS A 229 -5.70 -9.90 17.32
N ASP A 230 -4.82 -9.58 18.27
CA ASP A 230 -4.95 -8.42 19.18
C ASP A 230 -4.58 -7.06 18.59
N VAL A 231 -3.65 -7.01 17.64
CA VAL A 231 -3.10 -5.75 17.09
C VAL A 231 -3.68 -5.48 15.70
N GLY A 232 -3.83 -6.51 14.87
CA GLY A 232 -4.42 -6.43 13.54
C GLY A 232 -3.53 -5.79 12.47
N VAL A 233 -2.32 -5.34 12.81
CA VAL A 233 -1.28 -4.92 11.84
C VAL A 233 0.02 -5.67 12.11
N GLU A 234 0.91 -5.76 11.11
CA GLU A 234 2.18 -6.49 11.27
C GLU A 234 3.13 -5.85 12.29
N SER A 235 4.18 -6.59 12.66
CA SER A 235 5.24 -6.09 13.54
C SER A 235 5.99 -4.90 12.93
N THR A 236 6.42 -3.99 13.81
CA THR A 236 7.38 -2.94 13.45
C THR A 236 8.73 -3.60 13.16
N VAL A 237 9.32 -3.32 12.00
CA VAL A 237 10.64 -3.86 11.63
C VAL A 237 11.67 -2.76 11.78
N VAL A 238 12.69 -3.02 12.59
CA VAL A 238 13.75 -2.06 12.90
C VAL A 238 15.13 -2.59 12.52
N ASP A 239 15.99 -1.67 12.10
CA ASP A 239 17.38 -1.90 11.73
C ASP A 239 18.31 -1.03 12.58
N GLY A 240 18.86 -1.63 13.62
CA GLY A 240 19.92 -1.09 14.46
C GLY A 240 21.33 -1.42 13.96
N LEU A 241 21.49 -2.05 12.79
CA LEU A 241 22.80 -2.24 12.15
C LEU A 241 23.22 -0.96 11.39
N SER A 242 22.26 -0.12 11.02
CA SER A 242 22.48 1.20 10.46
C SER A 242 22.76 2.25 11.54
N GLN A 243 23.48 3.31 11.16
CA GLN A 243 23.73 4.47 12.01
C GLN A 243 23.35 5.76 11.25
N PRO A 244 22.29 6.47 11.66
CA PRO A 244 21.39 6.18 12.79
C PRO A 244 20.49 4.95 12.54
N PRO A 245 19.91 4.33 13.60
CA PRO A 245 18.96 3.23 13.45
C PRO A 245 17.75 3.62 12.60
N LEU A 246 17.17 2.64 11.90
CA LEU A 246 16.08 2.86 10.95
C LEU A 246 14.84 2.02 11.28
N ILE A 247 13.66 2.57 10.98
CA ILE A 247 12.41 1.80 10.87
C ILE A 247 12.24 1.40 9.40
N LEU A 248 12.30 0.11 9.12
CA LEU A 248 12.12 -0.46 7.78
C LEU A 248 10.65 -0.75 7.47
N ARG A 249 9.82 -0.99 8.50
CA ARG A 249 8.38 -1.15 8.36
C ARG A 249 7.64 -0.64 9.60
N PRO A 250 6.63 0.24 9.44
CA PRO A 250 5.77 0.64 10.56
C PRO A 250 4.84 -0.50 10.95
N GLY A 251 4.55 -0.62 12.24
CA GLY A 251 3.72 -1.67 12.83
C GLY A 251 3.24 -1.32 14.24
N GLY A 252 3.07 -2.32 15.10
CA GLY A 252 2.50 -2.17 16.45
C GLY A 252 3.33 -1.35 17.46
N ILE A 253 4.57 -0.95 17.13
CA ILE A 253 5.45 -0.12 17.96
C ILE A 253 5.77 1.18 17.23
N SER A 254 5.57 2.27 17.95
CA SER A 254 5.68 3.67 17.54
C SER A 254 7.13 4.14 17.42
N ILE A 255 7.40 5.16 16.60
CA ILE A 255 8.74 5.79 16.54
C ILE A 255 9.04 6.51 17.86
N GLU A 256 8.05 7.14 18.49
CA GLU A 256 8.22 7.83 19.77
C GLU A 256 8.53 6.81 20.87
N GLN A 257 7.82 5.68 20.86
CA GLN A 257 8.07 4.53 21.73
C GLN A 257 9.49 3.98 21.56
N LEU A 258 10.00 3.88 20.34
CA LEU A 258 11.39 3.47 20.08
C LEU A 258 12.38 4.50 20.61
N ARG A 259 12.13 5.80 20.41
CA ARG A 259 13.00 6.89 20.90
C ARG A 259 13.16 6.96 22.42
N THR A 260 12.22 6.38 23.17
CA THR A 260 12.36 6.24 24.64
C THR A 260 13.39 5.19 25.07
N CYS A 261 13.92 4.39 24.14
CA CYS A 261 14.83 3.30 24.46
C CYS A 261 16.29 3.74 24.24
N PRO A 262 17.20 3.44 25.18
CA PRO A 262 18.62 3.75 25.04
C PRO A 262 19.21 3.32 23.68
N GLY A 263 19.89 4.24 23.00
CA GLY A 263 20.50 4.04 21.68
C GLY A 263 19.57 4.25 20.48
N TRP A 264 18.26 4.42 20.71
CA TRP A 264 17.25 4.61 19.67
C TRP A 264 16.68 6.03 19.62
N GLU A 265 17.27 6.97 20.37
CA GLU A 265 16.81 8.36 20.50
C GLU A 265 16.73 9.08 19.15
N ASN A 266 17.66 8.75 18.25
CA ASN A 266 17.79 9.34 16.92
C ASN A 266 17.27 8.44 15.78
N VAL A 267 16.44 7.44 16.09
CA VAL A 267 15.88 6.54 15.06
C VAL A 267 15.13 7.33 13.97
N GLN A 268 15.29 6.89 12.72
CA GLN A 268 14.69 7.52 11.54
C GLN A 268 13.80 6.56 10.75
N VAL A 269 13.00 7.13 9.83
CA VAL A 269 12.14 6.38 8.92
C VAL A 269 12.91 5.97 7.67
N GLY A 270 13.14 4.66 7.49
CA GLY A 270 13.85 4.10 6.34
C GLY A 270 12.96 3.63 5.18
N TYR A 271 11.63 3.66 5.34
CA TYR A 271 10.68 3.16 4.34
C TYR A 271 10.18 4.21 3.34
N LYS A 272 10.57 5.49 3.46
CA LYS A 272 10.14 6.56 2.54
C LYS A 272 10.93 6.56 1.21
N ASN A 273 12.11 5.95 1.16
CA ASN A 273 13.00 5.95 -0.01
C ASN A 273 13.07 4.58 -0.72
N ALA A 274 12.26 3.61 -0.29
CA ALA A 274 12.37 2.21 -0.73
C ALA A 274 11.49 1.85 -1.94
N ALA A 275 10.47 2.66 -2.25
CA ALA A 275 9.61 2.44 -3.42
C ALA A 275 10.26 2.94 -4.73
N GLU A 276 11.36 3.69 -4.64
CA GLU A 276 12.02 4.39 -5.76
C GLU A 276 13.33 3.74 -6.20
N THR A 277 13.78 2.65 -5.57
CA THR A 277 15.03 1.97 -5.93
C THR A 277 14.72 0.55 -6.41
N ASP A 278 15.30 0.11 -7.52
CA ASP A 278 15.22 -1.29 -7.99
C ASP A 278 16.05 -2.27 -7.11
N SER A 279 16.36 -1.83 -5.89
CA SER A 279 17.14 -2.60 -4.92
C SER A 279 16.28 -3.71 -4.28
N GLN A 280 16.94 -4.80 -3.90
CA GLN A 280 16.30 -5.92 -3.22
C GLN A 280 15.72 -5.47 -1.86
N PRO A 281 14.46 -5.83 -1.52
CA PRO A 281 13.84 -5.37 -0.27
C PRO A 281 14.53 -5.95 0.96
N ARG A 282 15.07 -5.08 1.83
CA ARG A 282 15.76 -5.48 3.08
C ARG A 282 14.84 -6.12 4.13
N ALA A 283 13.53 -5.89 4.02
CA ALA A 283 12.51 -6.43 4.91
C ALA A 283 11.19 -6.67 4.15
N PRO A 284 10.33 -7.59 4.62
CA PRO A 284 9.01 -7.78 4.01
C PRO A 284 8.16 -6.51 4.14
N GLY A 285 7.42 -6.14 3.10
CA GLY A 285 6.53 -4.97 3.12
C GLY A 285 7.05 -3.72 2.41
N MET A 286 8.24 -3.79 1.79
CA MET A 286 8.95 -2.63 1.20
C MET A 286 8.70 -2.43 -0.31
N LYS A 287 8.77 -3.47 -1.15
CA LYS A 287 8.74 -3.35 -2.63
C LYS A 287 7.34 -3.57 -3.26
N TYR A 288 6.59 -4.55 -2.78
CA TYR A 288 5.36 -4.99 -3.43
C TYR A 288 4.12 -4.32 -2.83
N ARG A 289 3.09 -4.04 -3.67
CA ARG A 289 1.79 -3.56 -3.20
C ARG A 289 1.16 -4.67 -2.34
N HIS A 290 1.06 -4.39 -1.06
CA HIS A 290 0.36 -5.22 -0.10
C HIS A 290 -1.02 -4.57 0.13
N TYR A 291 -2.05 -5.38 0.40
CA TYR A 291 -3.33 -4.93 1.00
C TYR A 291 -4.45 -4.43 0.06
N SER A 292 -4.51 -4.83 -1.21
CA SER A 292 -5.66 -4.45 -2.06
C SER A 292 -6.74 -5.54 -2.04
N PRO A 293 -7.97 -5.27 -1.56
CA PRO A 293 -9.13 -6.13 -1.83
C PRO A 293 -9.48 -6.09 -3.33
N LYS A 294 -10.43 -6.93 -3.79
CA LYS A 294 -10.91 -6.89 -5.18
C LYS A 294 -11.72 -5.63 -5.46
N ALA A 295 -12.50 -5.21 -4.47
CA ALA A 295 -13.29 -3.99 -4.52
C ALA A 295 -12.39 -2.74 -4.51
N THR A 296 -12.79 -1.70 -5.24
CA THR A 296 -12.08 -0.42 -5.23
C THR A 296 -12.14 0.19 -3.83
N VAL A 297 -11.00 0.59 -3.26
CA VAL A 297 -10.96 1.21 -1.93
C VAL A 297 -10.81 2.73 -2.06
N VAL A 298 -11.75 3.46 -1.48
CA VAL A 298 -11.74 4.93 -1.40
C VAL A 298 -11.51 5.36 0.03
N LEU A 299 -10.38 6.02 0.28
CA LEU A 299 -10.03 6.53 1.60
C LEU A 299 -10.41 8.01 1.71
N PHE A 300 -11.24 8.33 2.68
CA PHE A 300 -11.56 9.70 3.08
C PHE A 300 -10.61 10.08 4.21
N GLU A 301 -9.70 11.02 3.98
CA GLU A 301 -8.75 11.46 5.02
C GLU A 301 -9.49 12.04 6.24
N ALA A 302 -8.79 12.09 7.38
CA ALA A 302 -9.37 12.46 8.66
C ALA A 302 -10.23 13.74 8.59
N SER A 303 -11.39 13.71 9.25
CA SER A 303 -12.35 14.83 9.33
C SER A 303 -13.15 15.11 8.05
N LYS A 304 -13.04 14.28 7.00
CA LYS A 304 -13.94 14.36 5.84
C LYS A 304 -15.33 13.82 6.18
N PRO A 305 -16.41 14.52 5.77
CA PRO A 305 -17.75 13.97 5.88
C PRO A 305 -17.90 12.74 4.97
N PRO A 306 -18.87 11.85 5.26
CA PRO A 306 -19.24 10.79 4.31
C PRO A 306 -19.73 11.41 3.00
N PRO A 307 -19.63 10.68 1.87
CA PRO A 307 -20.10 11.19 0.59
C PRO A 307 -21.62 11.46 0.61
N THR A 308 -22.02 12.47 -0.15
CA THR A 308 -23.41 12.83 -0.39
C THR A 308 -24.11 11.80 -1.27
N ILE A 309 -25.45 11.77 -1.26
CA ILE A 309 -26.25 10.87 -2.11
C ILE A 309 -25.92 11.04 -3.60
N ALA A 310 -25.56 12.25 -4.03
CA ALA A 310 -25.15 12.52 -5.40
C ALA A 310 -23.81 11.86 -5.74
N GLU A 311 -22.83 11.97 -4.85
CA GLU A 311 -21.49 11.37 -4.99
C GLU A 311 -21.53 9.83 -4.87
N LEU A 312 -22.50 9.26 -4.15
CA LEU A 312 -22.64 7.80 -4.03
C LEU A 312 -22.81 7.09 -5.38
N ARG A 313 -23.37 7.76 -6.41
CA ARG A 313 -23.48 7.21 -7.77
C ARG A 313 -22.12 6.88 -8.39
N GLU A 314 -21.08 7.61 -8.03
CA GLU A 314 -19.73 7.47 -8.57
C GLU A 314 -18.99 6.25 -7.98
N TYR A 315 -19.48 5.72 -6.85
CA TYR A 315 -18.89 4.59 -6.14
C TYR A 315 -19.71 3.30 -6.28
N LEU A 316 -20.89 3.37 -6.89
CA LEU A 316 -21.73 2.21 -7.17
C LEU A 316 -21.34 1.62 -8.52
N GLY A 317 -21.02 0.33 -8.53
CA GLY A 317 -20.70 -0.43 -9.73
C GLY A 317 -21.87 -1.31 -10.18
N PRO A 318 -21.61 -2.30 -11.05
CA PRO A 318 -22.64 -3.16 -11.63
C PRO A 318 -23.44 -3.95 -10.60
N THR A 319 -22.85 -4.28 -9.45
CA THR A 319 -23.52 -5.09 -8.43
C THR A 319 -24.46 -4.27 -7.55
N MET A 320 -24.36 -2.93 -7.60
CA MET A 320 -25.09 -2.01 -6.75
C MET A 320 -24.88 -2.31 -5.26
N ARG A 321 -23.64 -2.68 -4.90
CA ARG A 321 -23.26 -3.05 -3.53
C ARG A 321 -22.10 -2.17 -3.07
N LEU A 322 -22.33 -1.44 -1.98
CA LEU A 322 -21.36 -0.51 -1.42
C LEU A 322 -20.87 -1.02 -0.07
N GLY A 323 -19.55 -1.11 0.11
CA GLY A 323 -18.93 -1.33 1.41
C GLY A 323 -18.64 -0.01 2.12
N VAL A 324 -18.89 0.06 3.43
CA VAL A 324 -18.59 1.23 4.26
C VAL A 324 -17.87 0.77 5.52
N VAL A 325 -16.70 1.35 5.78
CA VAL A 325 -15.90 1.12 7.00
C VAL A 325 -15.87 2.41 7.81
N ARG A 326 -16.52 2.40 8.98
CA ARG A 326 -16.69 3.58 9.85
C ARG A 326 -15.81 3.48 11.10
N THR A 327 -15.27 4.61 11.54
CA THR A 327 -14.42 4.68 12.72
C THR A 327 -15.07 5.51 13.83
N LYS A 328 -15.41 6.78 13.59
CA LYS A 328 -15.86 7.68 14.66
C LYS A 328 -16.94 8.67 14.24
N HIS A 329 -16.74 9.40 13.15
CA HIS A 329 -17.55 10.55 12.77
C HIS A 329 -18.64 10.18 11.77
N TRP A 330 -18.49 9.09 11.04
CA TRP A 330 -19.52 8.64 10.10
C TRP A 330 -20.66 7.93 10.84
N SER A 331 -21.90 8.38 10.62
CA SER A 331 -23.11 7.71 11.11
C SER A 331 -24.08 7.44 9.97
N LEU A 332 -24.58 6.21 9.87
CA LEU A 332 -25.68 5.83 8.99
C LEU A 332 -26.94 5.71 9.85
N LYS A 333 -27.93 6.59 9.65
CA LYS A 333 -29.30 6.35 10.15
C LYS A 333 -30.15 5.84 8.98
N PRO A 334 -30.70 4.62 9.04
CA PRO A 334 -31.61 4.12 8.03
C PRO A 334 -33.00 4.77 8.27
N ASN A 335 -33.50 5.45 7.24
CA ASN A 335 -34.84 6.05 7.12
C ASN A 335 -35.13 7.30 7.97
N HIS A 336 -35.00 8.49 7.38
CA HIS A 336 -36.06 9.17 6.63
C HIS A 336 -35.58 10.58 6.27
N ASP A 337 -36.13 11.07 5.16
CA ASP A 337 -35.89 12.38 4.54
C ASP A 337 -35.47 13.52 5.47
N GLN A 338 -34.43 14.22 5.00
CA GLN A 338 -33.89 15.51 5.46
C GLN A 338 -32.88 15.52 6.63
N GLN A 339 -31.75 16.20 6.32
CA GLN A 339 -30.78 16.88 7.18
C GLN A 339 -29.46 16.17 7.51
N THR A 340 -28.39 16.92 7.20
CA THR A 340 -27.01 16.79 7.64
C THR A 340 -26.89 16.38 9.10
N ILE A 341 -26.06 15.38 9.35
CA ILE A 341 -25.78 14.77 10.66
C ILE A 341 -25.20 15.83 11.61
N GLN A 342 -26.03 16.31 12.54
CA GLN A 342 -25.59 17.00 13.76
C GLN A 342 -25.82 16.12 14.99
N ARG A 343 -24.87 16.26 15.93
CA ARG A 343 -24.68 15.51 17.19
C ARG A 343 -25.97 15.24 17.95
N LEU A 344 -26.08 14.01 18.44
CA LEU A 344 -26.88 13.71 19.64
C LEU A 344 -26.10 12.76 20.56
N HIS A 345 -26.14 13.14 21.84
CA HIS A 345 -25.72 12.43 23.05
C HIS A 345 -24.26 12.53 23.50
N ALA A 346 -24.01 13.63 24.22
CA ALA A 346 -23.56 13.48 25.61
C ALA A 346 -24.71 12.90 26.46
N SER A 347 -24.50 11.73 27.08
CA SER A 347 -24.90 11.42 28.46
C SER A 347 -24.61 9.95 28.82
N SER A 348 -23.65 9.79 29.73
CA SER A 348 -23.58 8.81 30.82
C SER A 348 -23.82 7.32 30.55
N ALA A 349 -22.72 6.55 30.53
CA ALA A 349 -22.63 5.29 31.23
C ALA A 349 -21.29 5.28 31.99
N SER A 350 -21.36 5.13 33.29
CA SER A 350 -20.24 5.02 34.21
C SER A 350 -19.63 3.62 34.10
N ASP A 351 -18.47 3.50 33.48
CA ASP A 351 -17.63 2.31 33.61
C ASP A 351 -16.50 2.63 34.58
N GLU A 352 -16.62 2.16 35.83
CA GLU A 352 -15.43 2.00 36.67
C GLU A 352 -14.62 0.79 36.16
N PRO A 353 -13.33 0.96 35.84
CA PRO A 353 -12.49 -0.18 35.49
C PRO A 353 -12.13 -0.94 36.77
N LEU A 354 -12.59 -2.19 36.87
CA LEU A 354 -12.07 -3.19 37.79
C LEU A 354 -10.61 -3.51 37.43
N GLU A 355 -9.66 -2.75 37.97
CA GLU A 355 -8.24 -3.10 37.97
C GLU A 355 -8.01 -4.30 38.91
N ARG A 356 -7.91 -5.50 38.34
CA ARG A 356 -7.09 -6.57 38.94
C ARG A 356 -5.87 -6.76 38.07
N GLN A 357 -4.72 -6.30 38.55
CA GLN A 357 -3.45 -6.57 37.89
C GLN A 357 -3.05 -8.05 38.12
N PRO A 358 -2.82 -8.85 37.06
CA PRO A 358 -2.18 -10.14 37.23
C PRO A 358 -0.73 -9.95 37.69
N GLN A 359 -0.40 -10.55 38.84
CA GLN A 359 0.95 -10.63 39.40
C GLN A 359 1.75 -11.68 38.61
N GLY A 360 2.66 -11.24 37.74
CA GLY A 360 3.56 -12.11 36.96
C GLY A 360 4.88 -11.40 36.63
N PRO A 361 5.96 -12.14 36.33
CA PRO A 361 7.29 -11.57 36.10
C PRO A 361 7.31 -10.63 34.87
N PRO A 362 8.17 -9.58 34.87
CA PRO A 362 8.11 -8.48 33.89
C PRO A 362 8.10 -8.92 32.41
N GLY A 363 8.92 -9.91 32.04
CA GLY A 363 9.12 -10.35 30.65
C GLY A 363 7.90 -10.99 29.96
N PHE A 364 6.93 -11.53 30.71
CA PHE A 364 5.68 -12.07 30.14
C PHE A 364 4.43 -11.26 30.51
N LYS A 365 4.57 -10.10 31.17
CA LYS A 365 3.44 -9.27 31.59
C LYS A 365 2.47 -8.98 30.44
N GLY A 366 2.98 -8.68 29.26
CA GLY A 366 2.17 -8.46 28.06
C GLY A 366 1.46 -9.71 27.55
N LEU A 367 2.03 -10.91 27.74
CA LEU A 367 1.42 -12.19 27.36
C LEU A 367 0.21 -12.50 28.26
N PHE A 368 0.35 -12.30 29.59
CA PHE A 368 -0.75 -12.48 30.54
C PHE A 368 -1.90 -11.49 30.30
N GLN A 369 -1.58 -10.23 29.98
CA GLN A 369 -2.59 -9.24 29.58
C GLN A 369 -3.31 -9.61 28.28
N SER A 370 -2.63 -10.28 27.34
CA SER A 370 -3.24 -10.73 26.07
C SER A 370 -4.25 -11.86 26.33
N LEU A 371 -3.92 -12.81 27.22
CA LEU A 371 -4.81 -13.91 27.64
C LEU A 371 -6.13 -13.44 28.30
N GLU A 372 -6.10 -12.30 29.00
CA GLU A 372 -7.28 -11.69 29.61
C GLU A 372 -8.15 -10.92 28.60
N LYS A 373 -7.55 -10.42 27.51
CA LYS A 373 -8.19 -9.52 26.53
C LYS A 373 -8.74 -10.20 25.28
N ILE A 374 -8.69 -11.54 25.17
CA ILE A 374 -9.34 -12.30 24.09
C ILE A 374 -10.87 -12.22 24.26
N GLN A 375 -11.44 -11.07 23.92
CA GLN A 375 -12.85 -10.92 23.63
C GLN A 375 -12.95 -10.51 22.15
N PRO A 376 -13.70 -11.25 21.32
CA PRO A 376 -13.97 -10.81 19.96
C PRO A 376 -14.78 -9.51 20.08
N LEU A 377 -14.24 -8.39 19.60
CA LEU A 377 -15.09 -7.24 19.32
C LEU A 377 -16.04 -7.71 18.22
N GLY A 378 -17.33 -7.80 18.55
CA GLY A 378 -18.39 -8.12 17.61
C GLY A 378 -18.50 -7.01 16.55
N GLN A 379 -17.61 -7.05 15.56
CA GLN A 379 -17.79 -6.35 14.31
C GLN A 379 -19.02 -6.95 13.63
N LYS A 380 -20.18 -6.36 13.87
CA LYS A 380 -21.40 -6.79 13.19
C LYS A 380 -21.46 -6.05 11.87
N LEU A 381 -21.32 -6.78 10.78
CA LEU A 381 -21.75 -6.33 9.47
C LEU A 381 -23.24 -5.99 9.55
N GLN A 382 -23.58 -4.76 9.22
CA GLN A 382 -24.95 -4.30 9.06
C GLN A 382 -25.25 -4.16 7.57
N ILE A 383 -26.39 -4.68 7.13
CA ILE A 383 -26.82 -4.59 5.74
C ILE A 383 -28.01 -3.63 5.68
N HIS A 384 -27.89 -2.61 4.84
CA HIS A 384 -28.91 -1.61 4.64
C HIS A 384 -29.40 -1.68 3.19
N GLU A 385 -30.71 -1.80 3.00
CA GLU A 385 -31.32 -1.57 1.69
C GLU A 385 -31.57 -0.07 1.55
N CYS A 386 -30.97 0.54 0.55
CA CYS A 386 -30.96 1.98 0.36
C CYS A 386 -31.71 2.34 -0.93
N ASN A 387 -32.78 3.11 -0.80
CA ASN A 387 -33.49 3.75 -1.90
C ASN A 387 -33.41 5.27 -1.70
N HIS A 388 -32.51 5.93 -2.43
CA HIS A 388 -32.35 7.38 -2.32
C HIS A 388 -32.13 8.00 -3.70
N GLY A 389 -32.87 9.06 -4.03
CA GLY A 389 -32.69 9.80 -5.28
C GLY A 389 -32.87 8.95 -6.55
N GLY A 390 -33.71 7.90 -6.51
CA GLY A 390 -33.94 6.97 -7.62
C GLY A 390 -32.89 5.88 -7.81
N LEU A 391 -31.99 5.67 -6.84
CA LEU A 391 -31.01 4.58 -6.83
C LEU A 391 -31.40 3.52 -5.79
N ASP A 392 -31.48 2.27 -6.23
CA ASP A 392 -31.63 1.10 -5.37
C ASP A 392 -30.28 0.39 -5.23
N TYR A 393 -29.72 0.36 -4.01
CA TYR A 393 -28.44 -0.28 -3.73
C TYR A 393 -28.40 -0.89 -2.32
N LYS A 394 -27.44 -1.79 -2.09
CA LYS A 394 -27.20 -2.39 -0.76
C LYS A 394 -25.92 -1.83 -0.16
N ALA A 395 -26.00 -1.27 1.04
CA ALA A 395 -24.84 -0.82 1.80
C ALA A 395 -24.48 -1.84 2.88
N TYR A 396 -23.23 -2.28 2.87
CA TYR A 396 -22.60 -3.20 3.82
C TYR A 396 -21.73 -2.36 4.76
N ASP A 397 -22.22 -2.13 5.97
CA ASP A 397 -21.63 -1.21 6.95
C ASP A 397 -20.92 -1.96 8.08
N ILE A 398 -19.67 -1.59 8.35
CA ILE A 398 -18.85 -2.14 9.43
C ILE A 398 -18.27 -0.99 10.26
N PHE A 399 -18.65 -0.93 11.54
CA PHE A 399 -18.05 -0.03 12.52
C PHE A 399 -16.87 -0.70 13.22
N ILE A 400 -15.67 -0.14 13.04
CA ILE A 400 -14.41 -0.70 13.57
C ILE A 400 -13.89 0.02 14.82
N GLY A 401 -14.59 1.07 15.27
CA GLY A 401 -14.33 1.76 16.52
C GLY A 401 -13.55 3.07 16.37
N PRO A 402 -13.61 3.95 17.40
CA PRO A 402 -13.20 5.35 17.27
C PRO A 402 -11.74 5.62 17.61
N ASP A 403 -11.04 4.65 18.20
CA ASP A 403 -9.65 4.77 18.63
C ASP A 403 -8.68 4.03 17.69
N PRO A 404 -7.42 4.50 17.53
CA PRO A 404 -6.47 3.89 16.61
C PRO A 404 -6.21 2.39 16.82
N ALA A 405 -6.32 1.88 18.05
CA ALA A 405 -6.10 0.47 18.34
C ALA A 405 -7.28 -0.39 17.88
N SER A 406 -8.52 0.08 18.03
CA SER A 406 -9.69 -0.58 17.46
C SER A 406 -9.68 -0.56 15.93
N VAL A 407 -9.28 0.56 15.31
CA VAL A 407 -9.11 0.64 13.85
C VAL A 407 -8.02 -0.32 13.36
N ALA A 408 -6.86 -0.38 14.03
CA ALA A 408 -5.79 -1.32 13.69
C ALA A 408 -6.23 -2.78 13.76
N ARG A 409 -6.95 -3.15 14.82
CA ARG A 409 -7.54 -4.48 14.99
C ARG A 409 -8.54 -4.82 13.89
N GLY A 410 -9.35 -3.83 13.52
CA GLY A 410 -10.56 -4.06 12.77
C GLY A 410 -10.48 -3.87 11.27
N VAL A 411 -9.50 -3.11 10.78
CA VAL A 411 -9.48 -2.65 9.39
C VAL A 411 -9.36 -3.79 8.39
N PHE A 412 -8.45 -4.76 8.58
CA PHE A 412 -8.30 -5.86 7.62
C PHE A 412 -9.46 -6.85 7.67
N ALA A 413 -10.02 -7.09 8.86
CA ALA A 413 -11.22 -7.91 9.00
C ALA A 413 -12.40 -7.27 8.25
N ALA A 414 -12.58 -5.95 8.39
CA ALA A 414 -13.62 -5.21 7.67
C ALA A 414 -13.41 -5.26 6.15
N LEU A 415 -12.18 -5.01 5.66
CA LEU A 415 -11.88 -5.10 4.22
C LEU A 415 -12.15 -6.50 3.66
N ARG A 416 -11.79 -7.55 4.40
CA ARG A 416 -12.02 -8.95 3.99
C ARG A 416 -13.49 -9.33 4.01
N GLU A 417 -14.22 -8.91 5.04
CA GLU A 417 -15.65 -9.17 5.13
C GLU A 417 -16.40 -8.47 3.99
N LEU A 418 -16.04 -7.23 3.64
CA LEU A 418 -16.63 -6.52 2.50
C LEU A 418 -16.26 -7.16 1.16
N ASP A 419 -15.02 -7.62 0.99
CA ASP A 419 -14.59 -8.37 -0.21
C ASP A 419 -15.39 -9.68 -0.37
N ARG A 420 -15.76 -10.33 0.74
CA ARG A 420 -16.62 -11.53 0.75
C ARG A 420 -18.06 -11.23 0.33
N GLN A 421 -18.54 -10.01 0.56
CA GLN A 421 -19.89 -9.58 0.13
C GLN A 421 -19.95 -9.16 -1.34
N ASP A 422 -18.82 -9.18 -2.04
CA ASP A 422 -18.72 -8.83 -3.46
C ASP A 422 -19.24 -7.40 -3.71
N VAL A 423 -18.77 -6.45 -2.89
CA VAL A 423 -19.08 -5.02 -3.04
C VAL A 423 -18.27 -4.42 -4.20
N ASP A 424 -18.83 -3.44 -4.91
CA ASP A 424 -18.15 -2.74 -6.00
C ASP A 424 -17.01 -1.86 -5.46
N THR A 425 -17.33 -1.08 -4.42
CA THR A 425 -16.43 -0.09 -3.81
C THR A 425 -16.52 -0.16 -2.28
N ILE A 426 -15.40 0.02 -1.59
CA ILE A 426 -15.29 0.16 -0.14
C ILE A 426 -14.89 1.59 0.21
N LEU A 427 -15.78 2.30 0.90
CA LEU A 427 -15.53 3.63 1.44
C LEU A 427 -14.98 3.52 2.86
N VAL A 428 -13.83 4.12 3.13
CA VAL A 428 -13.18 4.04 4.44
C VAL A 428 -13.06 5.43 5.07
N GLU A 429 -13.60 5.56 6.28
CA GLU A 429 -13.39 6.72 7.14
C GLU A 429 -11.96 6.70 7.72
N GLY A 430 -11.11 7.62 7.28
CA GLY A 430 -9.77 7.81 7.82
C GLY A 430 -9.77 8.43 9.22
N ILE A 431 -8.73 8.13 9.98
CA ILE A 431 -8.49 8.69 11.31
C ILE A 431 -7.32 9.67 11.29
N ASP A 432 -7.33 10.63 12.21
CA ASP A 432 -6.23 11.59 12.35
C ASP A 432 -4.94 10.87 12.78
N ASP A 433 -3.92 10.95 11.95
CA ASP A 433 -2.59 10.37 12.19
C ASP A 433 -1.54 11.41 12.59
N SER A 434 -1.93 12.67 12.84
CA SER A 434 -1.01 13.74 13.23
C SER A 434 -0.50 13.64 14.67
N ARG A 435 -1.17 12.86 15.54
CA ARG A 435 -0.88 12.78 16.98
C ARG A 435 -0.70 11.35 17.51
N GLY A 436 -0.62 10.33 16.64
CA GLY A 436 -0.48 8.95 17.07
C GLY A 436 0.03 7.99 16.00
N ASP A 437 1.16 7.33 16.27
CA ASP A 437 1.82 6.41 15.34
C ASP A 437 1.03 5.13 15.02
N THR A 438 0.17 4.64 15.92
CA THR A 438 -0.74 3.53 15.59
C THR A 438 -1.73 3.97 14.51
N ALA A 439 -2.22 5.20 14.58
CA ALA A 439 -3.03 5.78 13.51
C ALA A 439 -2.19 5.96 12.24
N ALA A 440 -0.93 6.40 12.34
CA ALA A 440 -0.05 6.49 11.18
C ALA A 440 0.25 5.13 10.51
N ALA A 441 0.41 4.05 11.29
CA ALA A 441 0.59 2.70 10.77
C ALA A 441 -0.66 2.21 10.04
N VAL A 442 -1.84 2.41 10.64
CA VAL A 442 -3.12 2.09 10.04
C VAL A 442 -3.37 2.90 8.77
N MET A 443 -3.17 4.22 8.83
CA MET A 443 -3.33 5.11 7.69
C MET A 443 -2.31 4.82 6.59
N ASN A 444 -1.09 4.38 6.93
CA ASN A 444 -0.15 3.87 5.95
C ASN A 444 -0.70 2.64 5.20
N ARG A 445 -1.36 1.72 5.91
CA ARG A 445 -2.00 0.54 5.29
C ARG A 445 -3.20 0.93 4.44
N LEU A 446 -4.08 1.79 4.96
CA LEU A 446 -5.23 2.30 4.21
C LEU A 446 -4.80 3.08 2.96
N ARG A 447 -3.77 3.92 3.04
CA ARG A 447 -3.24 4.66 1.87
C ARG A 447 -2.55 3.77 0.84
N LYS A 448 -2.08 2.58 1.22
CA LYS A 448 -1.53 1.56 0.30
C LYS A 448 -2.66 0.72 -0.33
N ALA A 449 -3.70 0.43 0.44
CA ALA A 449 -4.90 -0.28 -0.02
C ALA A 449 -5.77 0.58 -0.94
N ALA A 450 -5.89 1.89 -0.65
CA ALA A 450 -6.71 2.83 -1.38
C ALA A 450 -6.23 3.05 -2.81
N GLU A 451 -7.17 2.96 -3.74
CA GLU A 451 -6.98 3.34 -5.15
C GLU A 451 -7.28 4.83 -5.33
N ILE A 452 -8.25 5.36 -4.56
CA ILE A 452 -8.67 6.76 -4.60
C ILE A 452 -8.53 7.37 -3.20
N LYS A 453 -7.95 8.57 -3.12
CA LYS A 453 -7.69 9.29 -1.86
C LYS A 453 -8.36 10.66 -1.87
N ILE A 454 -9.25 10.91 -0.91
CA ILE A 454 -9.95 12.18 -0.76
C ILE A 454 -9.31 12.97 0.39
N ALA A 455 -8.39 13.87 0.04
CA ALA A 455 -7.57 14.62 1.00
C ALA A 455 -8.24 15.90 1.55
N ASN A 456 -7.81 16.33 2.74
CA ASN A 456 -8.26 17.57 3.36
C ASN A 456 -7.70 18.81 2.64
N PRO A 457 -8.54 19.79 2.25
CA PRO A 457 -8.05 21.05 1.70
C PRO A 457 -7.29 21.91 2.73
N GLN A 458 -7.35 21.59 4.03
CA GLN A 458 -6.85 22.44 5.12
C GLN A 458 -5.65 21.90 5.92
N GLN A 459 -5.06 20.75 5.57
CA GLN A 459 -3.79 20.30 6.18
C GLN A 459 -2.54 20.66 5.35
N ALA A 460 -2.71 21.42 4.26
CA ALA A 460 -1.61 22.08 3.55
C ALA A 460 -1.30 23.49 4.10
N SER A 461 -2.01 23.97 5.14
CA SER A 461 -1.94 25.37 5.61
C SER A 461 -1.38 25.54 7.02
N ASN A 462 -0.41 24.73 7.43
CA ASN A 462 0.47 25.07 8.56
C ASN A 462 1.92 25.16 8.07
N GLY A 463 2.16 26.20 7.28
CA GLY A 463 3.46 26.58 6.76
C GLY A 463 3.32 27.81 5.88
N ALA A 464 3.35 28.99 6.52
CA ALA A 464 3.59 30.31 5.92
C ALA A 464 2.82 30.66 4.63
N GLY A 465 1.70 31.37 4.75
CA GLY A 465 1.26 32.48 3.87
C GLY A 465 1.45 32.41 2.34
N GLY A 466 1.52 31.24 1.71
CA GLY A 466 1.72 31.08 0.28
C GLY A 466 0.45 30.62 -0.43
N SER A 467 0.22 31.13 -1.65
CA SER A 467 -0.83 30.64 -2.54
C SER A 467 -0.68 29.13 -2.79
N ARG A 468 -1.80 28.42 -3.01
CA ARG A 468 -1.80 27.00 -3.40
C ARG A 468 -0.93 26.83 -4.66
N PRO A 469 -0.03 25.83 -4.71
CA PRO A 469 0.77 25.56 -5.89
C PRO A 469 -0.12 25.18 -7.08
N TYR A 470 0.19 25.68 -8.28
CA TYR A 470 -0.44 25.23 -9.53
C TYR A 470 -0.25 23.72 -9.66
N THR A 471 -1.30 23.01 -10.04
CA THR A 471 -1.32 21.55 -10.14
C THR A 471 -1.57 21.12 -11.58
N VAL A 472 -0.65 20.33 -12.14
CA VAL A 472 -0.69 19.85 -13.52
C VAL A 472 -0.91 18.34 -13.55
N LEU A 473 -1.98 17.89 -14.22
CA LEU A 473 -2.18 16.47 -14.51
C LEU A 473 -1.37 16.09 -15.75
N VAL A 474 -0.56 15.04 -15.65
CA VAL A 474 0.25 14.54 -16.76
C VAL A 474 -0.10 13.09 -17.08
N THR A 475 -0.35 12.80 -18.35
CA THR A 475 -0.66 11.45 -18.83
C THR A 475 0.29 11.05 -19.97
N GLY A 476 0.51 9.75 -20.16
CA GLY A 476 1.22 9.23 -21.32
C GLY A 476 0.61 7.90 -21.80
N PHE A 477 1.00 7.46 -22.99
CA PHE A 477 0.48 6.25 -23.62
C PHE A 477 1.34 5.02 -23.31
N GLY A 478 0.68 3.87 -23.19
CA GLY A 478 1.32 2.58 -22.95
C GLY A 478 2.01 2.02 -24.20
N PRO A 479 2.58 0.81 -24.11
CA PRO A 479 3.26 0.16 -25.22
C PRO A 479 2.44 0.16 -26.51
N PHE A 480 3.09 0.46 -27.63
CA PHE A 480 2.46 0.56 -28.94
C PHE A 480 3.00 -0.50 -29.89
N GLN A 481 2.18 -1.51 -30.16
CA GLN A 481 2.54 -2.66 -31.00
C GLN A 481 3.83 -3.38 -30.52
N GLN A 482 4.28 -4.40 -31.24
CA GLN A 482 5.53 -5.10 -30.90
C GLN A 482 6.78 -4.25 -31.14
N LYS A 483 6.69 -3.21 -31.98
CA LYS A 483 7.82 -2.35 -32.38
C LYS A 483 8.25 -1.38 -31.28
N TYR A 484 7.32 -0.95 -30.40
CA TYR A 484 7.59 -0.04 -29.30
C TYR A 484 7.12 -0.68 -27.98
N PRO A 485 7.86 -1.68 -27.47
CA PRO A 485 7.51 -2.38 -26.23
C PRO A 485 7.61 -1.47 -24.99
N VAL A 486 8.35 -0.37 -25.13
CA VAL A 486 8.45 0.73 -24.17
C VAL A 486 7.99 1.99 -24.91
N ASN A 487 6.98 2.68 -24.38
CA ASN A 487 6.49 3.93 -24.96
C ASN A 487 7.07 5.12 -24.19
N PRO A 488 7.93 5.95 -24.81
CA PRO A 488 8.62 7.02 -24.12
C PRO A 488 7.67 8.05 -23.50
N SER A 489 6.44 8.19 -24.02
CA SER A 489 5.47 9.12 -23.44
C SER A 489 5.06 8.78 -22.01
N PHE A 490 4.73 7.51 -21.72
CA PHE A 490 4.40 7.07 -20.37
C PHE A 490 5.64 7.02 -19.47
N GLU A 491 6.79 6.62 -20.01
CA GLU A 491 8.05 6.59 -19.26
C GLU A 491 8.48 7.98 -18.79
N ILE A 492 8.34 8.98 -19.65
CA ILE A 492 8.57 10.38 -19.29
C ILE A 492 7.52 10.82 -18.25
N ALA A 493 6.23 10.63 -18.53
CA ALA A 493 5.16 11.06 -17.62
C ALA A 493 5.32 10.47 -16.21
N ARG A 494 5.53 9.15 -16.09
CA ARG A 494 5.61 8.45 -14.79
C ARG A 494 6.87 8.79 -13.98
N THR A 495 7.90 9.36 -14.61
CA THR A 495 9.17 9.71 -13.97
C THR A 495 9.29 11.19 -13.63
N LEU A 496 8.28 12.02 -13.98
CA LEU A 496 8.24 13.40 -13.54
C LEU A 496 8.16 13.48 -11.99
N PRO A 497 8.90 14.43 -11.36
CA PRO A 497 8.84 14.64 -9.92
C PRO A 497 7.48 15.20 -9.50
N GLU A 498 7.02 14.90 -8.27
CA GLU A 498 5.75 15.44 -7.74
C GLU A 498 5.77 16.98 -7.64
N PHE A 499 6.95 17.58 -7.44
CA PHE A 499 7.10 19.04 -7.37
C PHE A 499 8.28 19.52 -8.20
N VAL A 500 8.07 20.61 -8.95
CA VAL A 500 9.10 21.35 -9.69
C VAL A 500 9.04 22.84 -9.30
N PRO A 501 10.16 23.56 -9.18
CA PRO A 501 10.14 25.00 -8.95
C PRO A 501 9.48 25.75 -10.13
N ARG A 502 8.83 26.88 -9.84
CA ARG A 502 8.45 27.84 -10.88
C ARG A 502 9.68 28.55 -11.45
N SER A 503 9.67 28.81 -12.76
CA SER A 503 10.73 29.55 -13.46
C SER A 503 10.75 31.03 -13.10
N THR A 504 9.59 31.66 -12.94
CA THR A 504 9.46 33.12 -12.74
C THR A 504 9.42 33.57 -11.27
N ARG A 505 9.13 32.66 -10.32
CA ARG A 505 8.95 33.02 -8.89
C ARG A 505 9.70 32.06 -7.96
N ALA A 506 10.83 32.55 -7.44
CA ALA A 506 11.66 31.80 -6.50
C ALA A 506 10.86 31.43 -5.22
N GLY A 507 10.83 30.14 -4.89
CA GLY A 507 10.15 29.60 -3.70
C GLY A 507 8.73 29.08 -3.94
N GLU A 508 8.09 29.41 -5.08
CA GLU A 508 6.83 28.79 -5.49
C GLU A 508 7.10 27.45 -6.20
N LYS A 509 6.24 26.45 -5.95
CA LYS A 509 6.32 25.12 -6.55
C LYS A 509 5.11 24.86 -7.43
N ILE A 510 5.31 24.07 -8.48
CA ILE A 510 4.28 23.46 -9.30
C ILE A 510 4.14 22.02 -8.83
N ARG A 511 2.92 21.58 -8.56
CA ARG A 511 2.61 20.18 -8.26
C ARG A 511 2.31 19.45 -9.56
N ILE A 512 2.92 18.29 -9.76
CA ILE A 512 2.67 17.42 -10.91
C ILE A 512 1.98 16.17 -10.39
N ILE A 513 0.84 15.82 -11.00
CA ILE A 513 0.13 14.56 -10.76
C ILE A 513 0.30 13.71 -12.01
N CYS A 514 1.07 12.64 -11.91
CA CYS A 514 1.23 11.69 -13.00
C CYS A 514 0.18 10.59 -12.90
N LEU A 515 -0.53 10.30 -14.00
CA LEU A 515 -1.43 9.16 -14.06
C LEU A 515 -0.62 7.86 -13.92
N GLY A 516 -0.89 7.09 -12.86
CA GLY A 516 -0.11 5.88 -12.51
C GLY A 516 -0.30 4.70 -13.47
N THR A 517 -1.28 4.78 -14.37
CA THR A 517 -1.54 3.81 -15.43
C THR A 517 -1.44 4.47 -16.80
N PRO A 518 -0.83 3.82 -17.80
CA PRO A 518 -0.75 4.38 -19.13
C PRO A 518 -2.12 4.43 -19.80
N ILE A 519 -2.34 5.43 -20.66
CA ILE A 519 -3.46 5.42 -21.61
C ILE A 519 -3.18 4.32 -22.64
N ARG A 520 -4.06 3.33 -22.74
CA ARG A 520 -3.94 2.31 -23.76
C ARG A 520 -4.18 2.94 -25.13
N VAL A 521 -3.41 2.52 -26.14
CA VAL A 521 -3.56 3.04 -27.50
C VAL A 521 -4.77 2.39 -28.18
N CYS A 522 -5.96 2.59 -27.61
CA CYS A 522 -7.28 2.15 -28.10
C CYS A 522 -8.30 3.29 -28.00
N TYR A 523 -9.05 3.54 -29.08
CA TYR A 523 -9.98 4.67 -29.17
C TYR A 523 -11.13 4.57 -28.17
N GLU A 524 -11.75 3.39 -28.05
CA GLU A 524 -12.87 3.15 -27.14
C GLU A 524 -12.44 3.31 -25.68
N GLU A 525 -11.27 2.79 -25.31
CA GLU A 525 -10.74 2.94 -23.96
C GLU A 525 -10.31 4.37 -23.64
N ALA A 526 -9.69 5.07 -24.60
CA ALA A 526 -9.35 6.48 -24.42
C ALA A 526 -10.61 7.32 -24.18
N TRP A 527 -11.70 7.05 -24.92
CA TRP A 527 -13.00 7.68 -24.70
C TRP A 527 -13.60 7.35 -23.34
N ALA A 528 -13.54 6.08 -22.92
CA ALA A 528 -14.08 5.65 -21.62
C ALA A 528 -13.26 6.18 -20.43
N LEU A 529 -11.98 6.48 -20.64
CA LEU A 529 -11.05 6.93 -19.60
C LEU A 529 -11.05 8.45 -19.41
N ILE A 530 -10.94 9.23 -20.50
CA ILE A 530 -10.58 10.65 -20.41
C ILE A 530 -11.65 11.50 -19.70
N PRO A 531 -12.95 11.45 -20.04
CA PRO A 531 -13.95 12.26 -19.36
C PRO A 531 -14.09 11.94 -17.86
N PRO A 532 -14.19 10.67 -17.41
CA PRO A 532 -14.22 10.35 -15.98
C PRO A 532 -12.93 10.73 -15.27
N LEU A 533 -11.77 10.58 -15.92
CA LEU A 533 -10.48 11.02 -15.40
C LEU A 533 -10.51 12.52 -15.11
N LEU A 534 -10.88 13.34 -16.10
CA LEU A 534 -10.94 14.79 -15.94
C LEU A 534 -11.98 15.23 -14.90
N GLU A 535 -13.12 14.53 -14.81
CA GLU A 535 -14.12 14.74 -13.76
C GLU A 535 -13.54 14.47 -12.36
N SER A 536 -12.82 13.36 -12.18
CA SER A 536 -12.25 12.98 -10.87
C SER A 536 -11.21 13.97 -10.35
N TYR A 537 -10.49 14.62 -11.26
CA TYR A 537 -9.50 15.64 -10.93
C TYR A 537 -10.08 17.05 -10.96
N TYR A 538 -11.36 17.21 -11.30
CA TYR A 538 -11.98 18.50 -11.48
C TYR A 538 -11.94 19.34 -10.18
N GLY A 539 -11.31 20.52 -10.21
CA GLY A 539 -11.11 21.41 -9.06
C GLY A 539 -9.81 21.17 -8.27
N THR A 540 -9.12 20.07 -8.56
CA THR A 540 -7.81 19.73 -7.95
C THR A 540 -6.63 20.02 -8.88
N ILE A 541 -6.89 20.22 -10.16
CA ILE A 541 -5.90 20.52 -11.19
C ILE A 541 -6.20 21.87 -11.83
N ASP A 542 -5.15 22.54 -12.28
CA ASP A 542 -5.19 23.83 -12.96
C ASP A 542 -4.87 23.66 -14.46
N LEU A 543 -4.05 22.67 -14.82
CA LEU A 543 -3.60 22.37 -16.19
C LEU A 543 -3.59 20.87 -16.48
N VAL A 544 -3.69 20.50 -17.75
CA VAL A 544 -3.48 19.12 -18.23
C VAL A 544 -2.38 19.12 -19.30
N LEU A 545 -1.44 18.17 -19.21
CA LEU A 545 -0.47 17.86 -20.24
C LEU A 545 -0.59 16.39 -20.65
N HIS A 546 -0.95 16.15 -21.90
CA HIS A 546 -0.84 14.82 -22.50
C HIS A 546 0.51 14.69 -23.22
N ILE A 547 1.18 13.55 -23.05
CA ILE A 547 2.42 13.23 -23.76
C ILE A 547 2.13 12.08 -24.72
N GLY A 548 2.52 12.22 -25.98
CA GLY A 548 2.45 11.17 -27.00
C GLY A 548 3.80 10.98 -27.70
N MET A 549 3.99 9.84 -28.35
CA MET A 549 5.19 9.58 -29.16
C MET A 549 4.90 9.79 -30.64
N ALA A 550 5.86 10.35 -31.38
CA ALA A 550 5.78 10.50 -32.83
C ALA A 550 6.90 9.71 -33.51
N SER A 551 6.54 8.65 -34.24
CA SER A 551 7.52 7.82 -34.95
C SER A 551 8.24 8.61 -36.06
N GLY A 552 9.57 8.47 -36.13
CA GLY A 552 10.39 9.08 -37.18
C GLY A 552 10.75 10.54 -36.93
N ARG A 553 10.46 11.08 -35.74
CA ARG A 553 10.88 12.43 -35.31
C ARG A 553 12.00 12.31 -34.29
N THR A 554 12.98 13.21 -34.38
CA THR A 554 14.09 13.35 -33.41
C THR A 554 13.99 14.66 -32.62
N PHE A 555 12.82 15.29 -32.62
CA PHE A 555 12.54 16.60 -32.04
C PHE A 555 11.21 16.56 -31.28
N TYR A 556 11.01 17.54 -30.41
CA TYR A 556 9.86 17.67 -29.52
C TYR A 556 8.91 18.75 -30.06
N THR A 557 7.60 18.52 -29.97
CA THR A 557 6.60 19.51 -30.42
C THR A 557 5.49 19.70 -29.39
N ALA A 558 5.09 20.95 -29.18
CA ALA A 558 3.86 21.30 -28.49
C ALA A 558 2.78 21.55 -29.54
N GLU A 559 1.66 20.84 -29.44
CA GLU A 559 0.62 20.82 -30.48
C GLU A 559 -0.38 21.95 -30.28
N ARG A 560 -0.55 22.80 -31.30
CA ARG A 560 -1.46 23.93 -31.24
C ARG A 560 -2.91 23.49 -31.26
N PHE A 561 -3.29 22.74 -32.28
CA PHE A 561 -4.68 22.36 -32.51
C PHE A 561 -4.91 20.87 -32.26
N ALA A 562 -6.12 20.57 -31.80
CA ALA A 562 -6.71 19.24 -31.85
C ALA A 562 -7.90 19.23 -32.81
N HIS A 563 -8.09 18.16 -33.56
CA HIS A 563 -9.19 18.00 -34.50
C HIS A 563 -10.15 16.92 -34.02
N ARG A 564 -11.41 16.93 -34.46
CA ARG A 564 -12.42 15.89 -34.12
C ARG A 564 -12.70 14.91 -35.24
N ASP A 565 -12.00 15.02 -36.36
CA ASP A 565 -12.24 14.26 -37.59
C ASP A 565 -11.00 13.47 -38.03
N ASN A 566 -11.11 12.76 -39.15
CA ASN A 566 -10.01 12.04 -39.81
C ASN A 566 -9.35 10.86 -39.04
N TYR A 567 -9.88 10.41 -37.90
CA TYR A 567 -9.37 9.24 -37.16
C TYR A 567 -9.57 7.88 -37.87
N GLY A 568 -10.26 7.82 -39.00
CA GLY A 568 -10.53 6.58 -39.74
C GLY A 568 -9.35 6.04 -40.56
N GLN A 569 -8.20 6.71 -40.54
CA GLN A 569 -7.06 6.40 -41.41
C GLN A 569 -6.10 5.35 -40.81
N HIS A 570 -6.10 5.19 -39.49
CA HIS A 570 -5.15 4.35 -38.77
C HIS A 570 -5.86 3.52 -37.71
N THR A 571 -5.64 2.20 -37.73
CA THR A 571 -6.18 1.31 -36.70
C THR A 571 -5.44 1.50 -35.37
N ASP A 572 -6.15 1.31 -34.27
CA ASP A 572 -5.58 1.19 -32.94
C ASP A 572 -4.86 -0.17 -32.75
N ILE A 573 -4.36 -0.43 -31.53
CA ILE A 573 -3.61 -1.66 -31.27
C ILE A 573 -4.45 -2.94 -31.32
N ASP A 574 -5.78 -2.83 -31.28
CA ASP A 574 -6.70 -3.95 -31.44
C ASP A 574 -7.20 -4.11 -32.87
N GLY A 575 -6.73 -3.26 -33.80
CA GLY A 575 -7.14 -3.29 -35.20
C GLY A 575 -8.45 -2.54 -35.47
N HIS A 576 -8.92 -1.72 -34.53
CA HIS A 576 -10.17 -0.96 -34.68
C HIS A 576 -9.91 0.48 -35.11
N VAL A 577 -10.86 1.05 -35.84
CA VAL A 577 -10.96 2.49 -36.11
C VAL A 577 -12.28 3.00 -35.50
N PRO A 578 -12.32 4.22 -34.96
CA PRO A 578 -13.55 4.75 -34.41
C PRO A 578 -14.53 5.04 -35.55
N LYS A 579 -15.81 4.76 -35.34
CA LYS A 579 -16.82 5.11 -36.35
C LYS A 579 -16.99 6.63 -36.37
N VAL A 580 -17.00 7.20 -37.58
CA VAL A 580 -17.13 8.65 -37.78
C VAL A 580 -18.39 9.20 -37.10
N GLU A 581 -19.50 8.45 -37.17
CA GLU A 581 -20.77 8.81 -36.52
C GLU A 581 -20.63 8.91 -34.99
N ASP A 582 -19.93 7.94 -34.37
CA ASP A 582 -19.72 7.92 -32.92
C ASP A 582 -18.89 9.13 -32.49
N VAL A 583 -17.78 9.41 -33.19
CA VAL A 583 -16.90 10.55 -32.90
C VAL A 583 -17.64 11.89 -33.03
N LEU A 584 -18.40 12.09 -34.11
CA LEU A 584 -19.16 13.31 -34.32
C LEU A 584 -20.29 13.47 -33.28
N SER A 585 -20.83 12.37 -32.77
CA SER A 585 -21.90 12.38 -31.75
C SER A 585 -21.41 12.62 -30.32
N GLN A 586 -20.13 12.38 -30.03
CA GLN A 586 -19.55 12.56 -28.69
C GLN A 586 -19.58 14.05 -28.26
N TYR A 587 -19.21 14.94 -29.18
CA TYR A 587 -19.22 16.39 -28.95
C TYR A 587 -19.80 17.15 -30.16
N PRO A 588 -21.12 17.08 -30.38
CA PRO A 588 -21.74 17.61 -31.60
C PRO A 588 -21.60 19.15 -31.71
N ASP A 589 -21.63 19.85 -30.58
CA ASP A 589 -21.59 21.31 -30.53
C ASP A 589 -20.18 21.91 -30.53
N CYS A 590 -19.13 21.09 -30.43
CA CYS A 590 -17.76 21.58 -30.51
C CYS A 590 -17.35 21.85 -31.97
N PRO A 591 -16.47 22.82 -32.25
CA PRO A 591 -15.92 23.01 -33.59
C PRO A 591 -15.08 21.80 -34.03
N VAL A 592 -14.80 21.71 -35.33
CA VAL A 592 -13.96 20.63 -35.88
C VAL A 592 -12.52 20.69 -35.36
N MET A 593 -12.02 21.90 -35.12
CA MET A 593 -10.68 22.20 -34.64
C MET A 593 -10.78 23.02 -33.35
N MET A 594 -10.01 22.64 -32.33
CA MET A 594 -9.97 23.31 -31.03
C MET A 594 -8.54 23.64 -30.62
N GLU A 595 -8.39 24.75 -29.90
CA GLU A 595 -7.12 25.20 -29.31
C GLU A 595 -7.26 25.33 -27.78
N SER A 596 -6.14 25.23 -27.08
CA SER A 596 -6.05 25.52 -25.66
C SER A 596 -6.38 26.99 -25.32
N SER A 597 -6.75 27.25 -24.06
CA SER A 597 -6.84 28.63 -23.53
C SER A 597 -5.48 29.30 -23.35
N LEU A 598 -4.38 28.55 -23.35
CA LEU A 598 -3.03 29.13 -23.25
C LEU A 598 -2.70 29.93 -24.49
N SER A 599 -2.01 31.06 -24.30
CA SER A 599 -1.36 31.77 -25.40
C SER A 599 -0.26 30.89 -26.00
N TYR A 600 -0.55 30.24 -27.14
CA TYR A 600 0.37 29.29 -27.77
C TYR A 600 1.71 29.94 -28.14
N ASP A 601 1.67 31.14 -28.72
CA ASP A 601 2.88 31.84 -29.17
C ASP A 601 3.78 32.24 -27.98
N ASP A 602 3.19 32.68 -26.86
CA ASP A 602 3.95 33.00 -25.63
C ASP A 602 4.51 31.72 -24.98
N LEU A 603 3.70 30.66 -24.90
CA LEU A 603 4.11 29.35 -24.39
C LEU A 603 5.32 28.81 -25.16
N LEU A 604 5.23 28.81 -26.48
CA LEU A 604 6.27 28.28 -27.36
C LEU A 604 7.55 29.11 -27.23
N GLN A 605 7.44 30.44 -27.23
CA GLN A 605 8.58 31.33 -27.08
C GLN A 605 9.32 31.08 -25.76
N ARG A 606 8.60 30.98 -24.63
CA ARG A 606 9.21 30.70 -23.32
C ARG A 606 9.89 29.34 -23.29
N TRP A 607 9.20 28.30 -23.76
CA TRP A 607 9.71 26.95 -23.76
C TRP A 607 10.99 26.82 -24.60
N GLN A 608 10.99 27.36 -25.83
CA GLN A 608 12.17 27.35 -26.69
C GLN A 608 13.32 28.19 -26.13
N ASN A 609 13.03 29.32 -25.48
CA ASN A 609 14.06 30.11 -24.80
C ASN A 609 14.70 29.35 -23.64
N THR A 610 13.90 28.65 -22.82
CA THR A 610 14.42 27.81 -21.72
C THR A 610 15.33 26.70 -22.24
N VAL A 611 14.94 26.03 -23.32
CA VAL A 611 15.72 24.94 -23.91
C VAL A 611 17.02 25.45 -24.54
N SER A 612 16.94 26.54 -25.32
CA SER A 612 18.12 27.11 -26.00
C SER A 612 19.15 27.73 -25.06
N GLN A 613 18.75 28.18 -23.88
CA GLN A 613 19.63 28.75 -22.85
C GLN A 613 20.17 27.70 -21.86
N ALA A 614 19.86 26.42 -22.06
CA ALA A 614 20.32 25.36 -21.17
C ALA A 614 21.86 25.21 -21.18
N ALA A 615 22.45 25.13 -19.98
CA ALA A 615 23.88 24.87 -19.80
C ALA A 615 24.29 23.53 -20.41
N GLU A 616 25.56 23.38 -20.84
CA GLU A 616 26.07 22.19 -21.53
C GLU A 616 25.92 20.88 -20.74
N ASP A 617 25.89 20.96 -19.41
CA ASP A 617 25.71 19.83 -18.49
C ASP A 617 24.23 19.51 -18.20
N SER A 618 23.30 20.32 -18.70
CA SER A 618 21.87 20.08 -18.57
C SER A 618 21.37 19.05 -19.58
N PRO A 619 20.47 18.13 -19.19
CA PRO A 619 19.81 17.22 -20.13
C PRO A 619 18.97 17.92 -21.22
N LEU A 620 18.65 19.21 -21.03
CA LEU A 620 18.00 20.06 -22.05
C LEU A 620 18.93 20.49 -23.18
N HIS A 621 20.24 20.45 -22.96
CA HIS A 621 21.21 20.98 -23.91
C HIS A 621 21.16 20.19 -25.23
N GLY A 622 20.95 20.92 -26.34
CA GLY A 622 20.84 20.33 -27.67
C GLY A 622 19.48 19.70 -27.99
N ALA A 623 18.47 19.82 -27.11
CA ALA A 623 17.12 19.39 -27.44
C ALA A 623 16.49 20.31 -28.49
N ASP A 624 15.88 19.73 -29.52
CA ASP A 624 15.21 20.45 -30.62
C ASP A 624 13.71 20.52 -30.35
N CYS A 625 13.22 21.71 -29.97
CA CYS A 625 11.80 21.95 -29.67
C CYS A 625 11.18 22.85 -30.75
N ARG A 626 10.09 22.40 -31.38
CA ARG A 626 9.49 23.06 -32.55
C ARG A 626 7.99 23.34 -32.35
N PRO A 627 7.43 24.37 -33.01
CA PRO A 627 5.99 24.46 -33.17
C PRO A 627 5.44 23.28 -33.95
N SER A 628 4.19 22.94 -33.69
CA SER A 628 3.41 22.03 -34.50
C SER A 628 1.95 22.45 -34.48
N GLU A 629 1.34 22.49 -35.66
CA GLU A 629 -0.04 22.92 -35.81
C GLU A 629 -1.04 21.81 -35.48
N ASP A 630 -0.65 20.54 -35.57
CA ASP A 630 -1.57 19.40 -35.43
C ASP A 630 -0.96 18.18 -34.73
N ALA A 631 -1.74 17.55 -33.86
CA ALA A 631 -1.42 16.36 -33.09
C ALA A 631 -1.53 15.03 -33.89
N GLY A 632 -1.76 15.07 -35.21
CA GLY A 632 -1.52 13.96 -36.12
C GLY A 632 -2.68 12.98 -36.33
N HIS A 633 -3.93 13.45 -36.22
CA HIS A 633 -5.17 12.72 -36.58
C HIS A 633 -5.24 11.24 -36.17
N TYR A 634 -4.62 10.90 -35.05
CA TYR A 634 -4.61 9.56 -34.45
C TYR A 634 -5.01 9.64 -32.97
N LEU A 635 -4.62 8.68 -32.12
CA LEU A 635 -5.01 8.69 -30.71
C LEU A 635 -4.46 9.87 -29.90
N CYS A 636 -3.34 10.44 -30.32
CA CYS A 636 -2.81 11.68 -29.74
C CYS A 636 -3.81 12.83 -29.91
N ASP A 637 -4.22 13.08 -31.16
CA ASP A 637 -5.22 14.07 -31.54
C ASP A 637 -6.60 13.79 -30.92
N TYR A 638 -7.03 12.52 -30.93
CA TYR A 638 -8.28 12.08 -30.29
C TYR A 638 -8.34 12.38 -28.79
N THR A 639 -7.26 12.06 -28.08
CA THR A 639 -7.15 12.31 -26.64
C THR A 639 -7.12 13.82 -26.36
N TYR A 640 -6.36 14.57 -27.17
CA TYR A 640 -6.24 16.02 -27.02
C TYR A 640 -7.59 16.72 -27.22
N PHE A 641 -8.29 16.38 -28.31
CA PHE A 641 -9.61 16.93 -28.62
C PHE A 641 -10.63 16.60 -27.53
N ASN A 642 -10.65 15.35 -27.06
CA ASN A 642 -11.58 14.92 -26.01
C ASN A 642 -11.41 15.74 -24.72
N SER A 643 -10.17 16.02 -24.32
CA SER A 643 -9.89 16.84 -23.15
C SER A 643 -10.30 18.30 -23.35
N LEU A 644 -9.99 18.90 -24.51
CA LEU A 644 -10.38 20.28 -24.83
C LEU A 644 -11.91 20.44 -24.88
N ALA A 645 -12.59 19.52 -25.57
CA ALA A 645 -14.04 19.53 -25.72
C ALA A 645 -14.77 19.35 -24.38
N TRP A 646 -14.24 18.49 -23.51
CA TRP A 646 -14.80 18.26 -22.17
C TRP A 646 -14.78 19.52 -21.32
N PHE A 647 -13.62 20.20 -21.21
CA PHE A 647 -13.50 21.45 -20.46
C PHE A 647 -14.34 22.58 -21.08
N GLY A 648 -14.34 22.72 -22.40
CA GLY A 648 -15.12 23.76 -23.08
C GLY A 648 -16.65 23.62 -22.89
N ARG A 649 -17.18 22.38 -22.86
CA ARG A 649 -18.63 22.15 -22.71
C ARG A 649 -19.14 22.28 -21.28
N LYS A 650 -18.40 21.81 -20.28
CA LYS A 650 -18.86 21.78 -18.88
C LYS A 650 -19.33 23.15 -18.37
N HIS A 651 -18.82 24.24 -18.95
CA HIS A 651 -19.13 25.61 -18.55
C HIS A 651 -19.92 26.44 -19.57
N LYS A 652 -20.35 25.87 -20.70
CA LYS A 652 -21.04 26.60 -21.80
C LYS A 652 -20.26 27.83 -22.30
N GLN A 653 -18.93 27.77 -22.28
CA GLN A 653 -18.04 28.86 -22.69
C GLN A 653 -17.08 28.32 -23.75
N LEU A 654 -17.57 28.17 -24.97
CA LEU A 654 -16.71 28.06 -26.15
C LEU A 654 -16.62 29.46 -26.76
N GLU A 655 -15.49 30.13 -26.62
CA GLU A 655 -15.22 31.41 -27.31
C GLU A 655 -14.28 31.13 -28.48
N ASP A 656 -14.75 31.37 -29.71
CA ASP A 656 -13.98 31.23 -30.95
C ASP A 656 -13.22 29.90 -31.12
N GLY A 657 -13.75 28.81 -30.55
CA GLY A 657 -13.17 27.47 -30.62
C GLY A 657 -12.06 27.16 -29.60
N LYS A 658 -11.91 28.02 -28.59
CA LYS A 658 -11.00 27.81 -27.45
C LYS A 658 -11.74 27.28 -26.22
N ALA A 659 -11.08 26.41 -25.45
CA ALA A 659 -11.58 25.97 -24.15
C ALA A 659 -11.27 27.02 -23.06
N THR A 660 -12.27 27.52 -22.31
CA THR A 660 -12.07 28.67 -21.40
C THR A 660 -11.92 28.32 -19.91
N ASP A 661 -12.20 27.07 -19.48
CA ASP A 661 -12.26 26.72 -18.05
C ASP A 661 -10.91 26.20 -17.50
N ARG A 662 -10.21 25.35 -18.27
CA ARG A 662 -8.83 24.90 -17.94
C ARG A 662 -8.01 24.61 -19.18
N PRO A 663 -6.74 25.05 -19.23
CA PRO A 663 -5.92 24.75 -20.38
C PRO A 663 -5.41 23.31 -20.40
N VAL A 664 -5.49 22.71 -21.59
CA VAL A 664 -4.94 21.40 -21.94
C VAL A 664 -3.84 21.62 -22.96
N MET A 665 -2.76 20.85 -22.91
CA MET A 665 -1.72 20.88 -23.93
C MET A 665 -1.24 19.47 -24.27
N PHE A 666 -0.70 19.31 -25.47
CA PHE A 666 -0.19 18.03 -25.96
C PHE A 666 1.28 18.17 -26.37
N LEU A 667 2.12 17.26 -25.88
CA LEU A 667 3.55 17.19 -26.19
C LEU A 667 3.84 15.90 -26.96
N HIS A 668 4.38 16.03 -28.17
CA HIS A 668 5.01 14.90 -28.85
C HIS A 668 6.49 14.80 -28.52
N VAL A 669 6.91 13.58 -28.19
CA VAL A 669 8.30 13.20 -27.95
C VAL A 669 8.78 12.24 -29.05
N PRO A 670 10.11 12.13 -29.28
CA PRO A 670 10.69 11.08 -30.12
C PRO A 670 10.24 9.67 -29.70
N ALA A 671 10.24 8.74 -30.65
CA ALA A 671 9.81 7.36 -30.42
C ALA A 671 10.90 6.47 -29.82
N GLU A 672 12.16 6.92 -29.87
CA GLU A 672 13.29 6.29 -29.22
C GLU A 672 13.14 6.34 -27.70
N SER A 673 13.52 5.25 -27.03
CA SER A 673 13.32 5.07 -25.59
C SER A 673 14.62 4.70 -24.86
N ASP A 674 15.78 5.06 -25.42
CA ASP A 674 17.03 4.93 -24.69
C ASP A 674 17.10 5.92 -23.52
N GLU A 675 17.91 5.59 -22.52
CA GLU A 675 17.98 6.31 -21.25
C GLU A 675 18.26 7.81 -21.43
N ARG A 676 19.11 8.17 -22.39
CA ARG A 676 19.45 9.57 -22.67
C ARG A 676 18.27 10.32 -23.30
N VAL A 677 17.56 9.71 -24.25
CA VAL A 677 16.36 10.32 -24.86
C VAL A 677 15.24 10.49 -23.83
N LEU A 678 15.07 9.53 -22.91
CA LEU A 678 14.09 9.64 -21.81
C LEU A 678 14.48 10.74 -20.81
N GLU A 679 15.76 10.87 -20.48
CA GLU A 679 16.26 11.93 -19.60
C GLU A 679 16.06 13.32 -20.21
N THR A 680 16.45 13.50 -21.48
CA THR A 680 16.19 14.74 -22.23
C THR A 680 14.69 15.00 -22.35
N GLY A 681 13.89 13.98 -22.67
CA GLY A 681 12.43 14.11 -22.78
C GLY A 681 11.75 14.52 -21.47
N ARG A 682 12.22 14.00 -20.32
CA ARG A 682 11.77 14.43 -18.99
C ARG A 682 12.11 15.90 -18.74
N ALA A 683 13.33 16.32 -19.06
CA ALA A 683 13.75 17.70 -18.88
C ALA A 683 12.93 18.65 -19.78
N VAL A 684 12.69 18.26 -21.03
CA VAL A 684 11.89 19.01 -22.00
C VAL A 684 10.43 19.15 -21.54
N ALA A 685 9.83 18.06 -21.02
CA ALA A 685 8.47 18.09 -20.47
C ALA A 685 8.37 18.99 -19.24
N LEU A 686 9.38 18.98 -18.36
CA LEU A 686 9.44 19.90 -17.21
C LEU A 686 9.51 21.36 -17.62
N ALA A 687 10.35 21.69 -18.60
CA ALA A 687 10.45 23.05 -19.15
C ALA A 687 9.12 23.51 -19.76
N LEU A 688 8.38 22.60 -20.42
CA LEU A 688 7.06 22.90 -20.96
C LEU A 688 6.04 23.17 -19.84
N ILE A 689 5.99 22.30 -18.82
CA ILE A 689 5.10 22.45 -17.65
C ILE A 689 5.33 23.80 -16.95
N GLN A 690 6.60 24.17 -16.74
CA GLN A 690 6.97 25.46 -16.15
C GLN A 690 6.46 26.63 -17.00
N SER A 691 6.65 26.55 -18.31
CA SER A 691 6.17 27.57 -19.27
C SER A 691 4.64 27.67 -19.29
N MET A 692 3.92 26.53 -19.24
CA MET A 692 2.46 26.51 -19.17
C MET A 692 1.92 27.22 -17.93
N VAL A 693 2.53 26.98 -16.76
CA VAL A 693 2.14 27.64 -15.51
C VAL A 693 2.44 29.14 -15.55
N ASP A 694 3.57 29.54 -16.12
CA ASP A 694 3.94 30.95 -16.21
C ASP A 694 2.97 31.73 -17.11
N VAL A 695 2.65 31.20 -18.29
CA VAL A 695 1.66 31.79 -19.21
C VAL A 695 0.28 31.87 -18.53
N LEU A 696 -0.15 30.81 -17.84
CA LEU A 696 -1.43 30.81 -17.13
C LEU A 696 -1.48 31.92 -16.05
N SER A 697 -0.40 32.07 -15.28
CA SER A 697 -0.35 33.00 -14.14
C SER A 697 -0.28 34.48 -14.51
N GLU A 698 0.08 34.80 -15.74
CA GLU A 698 0.18 36.18 -16.25
C GLU A 698 -1.07 36.61 -17.02
N GLY A 699 -1.88 35.65 -17.47
CA GLY A 699 -3.18 35.89 -18.11
C GLY A 699 -4.38 35.95 -17.15
N SER A 700 -4.21 35.54 -15.89
CA SER A 700 -5.24 35.44 -14.84
C SER A 700 -5.35 36.66 -13.92
#